data_AF-A0ABD2B2Q1-F1
#
_entry.id   AF-A0ABD2B2Q1-F1
#
_cell.length_a   1.000
_cell.length_b   1.000
_cell.length_c   1.000
_cell.angle_alpha   90.00
_cell.angle_beta   90.00
_cell.angle_gamma   90.00
#
_symmetry.space_group_name_H-M   'P 1'
#
loop_
_entity.id
_entity.type
_entity.pdbx_description
1 polymer ?
#
loop_
_entity_poly.entity_id
_entity_poly.type
_entity_poly.pdbx_seq_one_letter_code
_entity_poly.pdbx_strand_id
1 'polypeptide(L)'
;MRTRFKMRLKIRLIHVCIRHKCTNIKTDTRYFKRIIKKKFILHDKKLENCKVSNSIGITSNNVTSNTIDSPYDQSNSNFAIFSPLSSNKEDSDTSTEYYVANEPKIPANFEQAFLHPFMKSSRSSQSTNDYNSEYKEDIQVENTNQTVNNNNNNSIHNITRFNEINMQMLSKPLYDHLFNKNENHTSLSQEAIENIKKNLSNYGINIEDVKAIPDVDIRLPPLKGEDLEEHFYNIAIEQIAPYLKIINKIITKIPEMPSKWLLQKGWTRYTSDGAESVNYPLEDGMILDIEVCIKEESNADECGIKLNNFHKNPKIIIGHNVSYDRARIKEQYWLNSTGTRFVDTMSLHVCISGLNSYQRAILKSEKENGSTEKWLNYTSTNSLSEVYKLYCGENISKEQRNIFVEGSLDDIKIQFNDLMSYCASDVQATHNVFCKLFPIFQERFPHPVTFAGILELSCAYLPVNSNWQRYLEEAESTYEDLSYESKVILTKRANTVCKLMHNDKYKEDLWMWDQDWSTQNIKMKAPLSNIQLQKIKKEENNKETNDVNSKSYLEDDEDEDPLQKEFSYLEETKYLLPVKVPYMAGYPAWYRKLCPKKTKNEDENWEPGPQNISTSMQITPKLLNLTWENYPLHYIKEHGWGILVPFNDDPDIETKLPLKQLLNQYPLSKPTNCEGSTDDAMLILNEEIEKDLYKREFWKHKKKNTTDYKTKYKGTGIWCDIILDNCCYFFKLPHKNGINFNVGNPLAKDFLNKFSDNILAGLDSSATRILKIARKLSYWRNNRDRIMSQLVVWFEKHCLPSNLKKYNTQFGAIVPQVVVCGTLTRRAVEPTWMTASNAHVERIGSELRSMVQAPPGYNIVGADVDSQELWIASIIGDAYHKKLHGATPFGWMTLIGNKSNETDMHSITAKAVGISRDHAKIINYARIYGAGQKFAERLLKQFNPTMEEKDAISKSKKMFALTKGKKVYTLKPEYINEDLEDRQYTLFEAMKIAKVFQKSLTEIFNKSKWVNGSESAMFNRLEEIACSPNPVTPFLNCRLSRALECDEDKYLPTKINWVVQSGAVDFLHLMLVSMRWLMQDNVRFCLSFHDEVRYLVPSRYKYNAALAMHVTNLMTRSFCALRLGMNDLPMSVAFFASVEVDTVLRKESSQDCKTPSNPYGLENGYGIPIGESLDIYAALEKSGGSLGSWHRIKLAHL
;
A
#
# COMPACT_ATOMS: atom_id res chain seq x y z
N MET A 1 49.47 42.24 -2.96
CA MET A 1 50.49 41.24 -2.57
C MET A 1 49.81 39.91 -2.29
N ARG A 2 50.32 38.84 -2.92
CA ARG A 2 49.81 37.47 -2.86
C ARG A 2 49.99 36.87 -1.46
N THR A 3 48.96 36.22 -0.93
CA THR A 3 49.15 35.12 0.03
C THR A 3 48.16 34.00 -0.28
N ARG A 4 48.70 32.98 -0.93
CA ARG A 4 48.07 31.70 -1.23
C ARG A 4 47.63 31.04 0.08
N PHE A 5 46.33 30.95 0.33
CA PHE A 5 45.80 29.96 1.27
C PHE A 5 45.86 28.58 0.60
N LYS A 6 46.84 27.78 1.01
CA LYS A 6 46.91 26.34 0.72
C LYS A 6 45.62 25.69 1.18
N MET A 7 44.82 25.18 0.24
CA MET A 7 43.82 24.14 0.51
C MET A 7 44.55 22.97 1.20
N ARG A 8 44.31 22.80 2.50
CA ARG A 8 44.62 21.56 3.20
C ARG A 8 43.48 20.57 2.90
N LEU A 9 43.61 19.86 1.79
CA LEU A 9 42.94 18.57 1.59
C LEU A 9 43.56 17.59 2.59
N LYS A 10 42.93 17.42 3.75
CA LYS A 10 43.18 16.28 4.63
C LYS A 10 42.04 15.29 4.43
N ILE A 11 42.35 14.22 3.71
CA ILE A 11 41.57 12.99 3.65
C ILE A 11 41.54 12.40 5.06
N ARG A 12 40.36 12.16 5.63
CA ARG A 12 40.15 11.32 6.81
C ARG A 12 38.86 10.53 6.62
N LEU A 13 38.96 9.24 6.89
CA LEU A 13 37.95 8.22 6.62
C LEU A 13 36.65 8.52 7.39
N ILE A 14 35.56 7.93 6.91
CA ILE A 14 34.24 7.89 7.54
C ILE A 14 34.39 7.36 8.96
N HIS A 15 34.24 8.26 9.93
CA HIS A 15 34.32 7.95 11.34
C HIS A 15 33.05 7.20 11.77
N VAL A 16 33.20 6.11 12.53
CA VAL A 16 32.05 5.51 13.22
C VAL A 16 31.50 6.58 14.15
N CYS A 17 30.23 6.95 13.96
CA CYS A 17 29.55 7.96 14.76
C CYS A 17 28.48 7.25 15.59
N ILE A 18 28.76 6.99 16.88
CA ILE A 18 27.79 6.36 17.79
C ILE A 18 27.20 7.41 18.71
N ARG A 19 25.87 7.45 18.82
CA ARG A 19 25.20 8.40 19.70
C ARG A 19 24.55 7.74 20.91
N HIS A 20 24.86 8.26 22.10
CA HIS A 20 24.26 7.79 23.35
C HIS A 20 23.19 8.75 23.87
N LYS A 21 22.17 8.19 24.54
CA LYS A 21 21.22 8.95 25.34
C LYS A 21 21.19 8.38 26.76
N CYS A 22 22.04 8.91 27.64
CA CYS A 22 21.83 8.80 29.08
C CYS A 22 20.90 9.94 29.52
N THR A 23 19.60 9.69 29.60
CA THR A 23 18.67 10.60 30.30
C THR A 23 17.71 9.81 31.16
N ASN A 24 17.61 10.21 32.43
CA ASN A 24 16.66 9.71 33.42
C ASN A 24 15.23 9.62 32.85
N ILE A 25 14.70 8.40 32.80
CA ILE A 25 13.30 8.12 32.50
C ILE A 25 12.46 8.60 33.69
N LYS A 26 12.02 9.86 33.64
CA LYS A 26 10.83 10.29 34.39
C LYS A 26 9.73 10.84 33.50
N THR A 27 9.93 10.91 32.18
CA THR A 27 8.98 11.55 31.26
C THR A 27 8.19 10.58 30.37
N ASP A 28 8.74 9.43 29.95
CA ASP A 28 7.97 8.47 29.11
C ASP A 28 7.15 7.44 29.91
N THR A 29 7.58 7.09 31.13
CA THR A 29 6.74 6.30 32.06
C THR A 29 5.54 7.09 32.58
N ARG A 30 5.57 8.44 32.54
CA ARG A 30 4.40 9.27 32.89
C ARG A 30 3.32 9.26 31.82
N TYR A 31 3.65 8.99 30.55
CA TYR A 31 2.64 8.92 29.49
C TYR A 31 1.86 7.58 29.56
N PHE A 32 2.58 6.47 29.75
CA PHE A 32 1.97 5.15 29.98
C PHE A 32 1.26 5.05 31.35
N LYS A 33 1.84 5.60 32.43
CA LYS A 33 1.16 5.68 33.74
C LYS A 33 0.01 6.69 33.74
N ARG A 34 -0.03 7.72 32.87
CA ARG A 34 -1.20 8.61 32.74
C ARG A 34 -2.36 7.94 32.03
N ILE A 35 -2.13 7.03 31.09
CA ILE A 35 -3.20 6.23 30.46
C ILE A 35 -3.80 5.25 31.48
N ILE A 36 -2.97 4.67 32.36
CA ILE A 36 -3.43 3.79 33.44
C ILE A 36 -4.05 4.59 34.62
N LYS A 37 -3.50 5.75 34.99
CA LYS A 37 -4.10 6.63 36.02
C LYS A 37 -5.34 7.38 35.55
N LYS A 38 -5.48 7.74 34.27
CA LYS A 38 -6.73 8.31 33.74
C LYS A 38 -7.85 7.27 33.67
N LYS A 39 -7.52 5.98 33.52
CA LYS A 39 -8.47 4.87 33.72
C LYS A 39 -8.97 4.75 35.17
N PHE A 40 -8.16 5.18 36.15
CA PHE A 40 -8.56 5.19 37.56
C PHE A 40 -9.18 6.52 38.05
N ILE A 41 -8.90 7.66 37.38
CA ILE A 41 -9.38 8.99 37.84
C ILE A 41 -10.70 9.41 37.14
N LEU A 42 -11.15 8.69 36.12
CA LEU A 42 -12.49 8.91 35.52
C LEU A 42 -13.62 8.17 36.24
N HIS A 43 -13.32 7.38 37.27
CA HIS A 43 -14.32 6.69 38.08
C HIS A 43 -14.75 7.48 39.34
N ASP A 44 -13.91 8.41 39.82
CA ASP A 44 -14.16 9.19 41.06
C ASP A 44 -14.82 10.56 40.85
N LYS A 45 -15.40 10.82 39.67
CA LYS A 45 -16.15 12.08 39.41
C LYS A 45 -17.58 11.82 38.98
N LYS A 46 -18.30 11.01 39.75
CA LYS A 46 -19.75 11.05 39.88
C LYS A 46 -20.17 10.61 41.28
N LEU A 47 -19.81 11.41 42.28
CA LEU A 47 -20.61 11.63 43.47
C LEU A 47 -20.22 12.99 44.04
N GLU A 48 -21.21 13.68 44.60
CA GLU A 48 -21.12 14.99 45.27
C GLU A 48 -21.20 16.25 44.39
N ASN A 49 -22.44 16.54 43.96
CA ASN A 49 -22.98 17.89 44.10
C ASN A 49 -23.90 17.90 45.33
N CYS A 50 -23.46 18.46 46.46
CA CYS A 50 -24.32 19.15 47.43
C CYS A 50 -23.52 20.00 48.44
N LYS A 51 -23.69 21.33 48.29
CA LYS A 51 -23.82 22.36 49.34
C LYS A 51 -22.62 22.76 50.24
N VAL A 52 -22.25 24.04 50.03
CA VAL A 52 -22.23 25.16 51.01
C VAL A 52 -20.97 25.42 51.88
N SER A 53 -20.34 26.56 51.55
CA SER A 53 -19.63 27.59 52.36
C SER A 53 -18.60 27.23 53.45
N ASN A 54 -17.36 27.75 53.33
CA ASN A 54 -16.91 28.96 54.06
C ASN A 54 -15.38 29.22 53.92
N SER A 55 -15.06 30.44 53.46
CA SER A 55 -14.08 31.43 53.95
C SER A 55 -12.67 31.07 54.50
N ILE A 56 -11.72 31.99 54.17
CA ILE A 56 -10.40 32.32 54.79
C ILE A 56 -9.24 31.45 54.28
N GLY A 57 -8.08 31.92 53.81
CA GLY A 57 -7.47 33.25 53.78
C GLY A 57 -5.96 33.10 54.08
N ILE A 58 -5.11 33.79 53.30
CA ILE A 58 -3.77 34.31 53.65
C ILE A 58 -2.51 33.44 53.35
N THR A 59 -1.84 33.82 52.23
CA THR A 59 -0.40 34.15 51.96
C THR A 59 0.73 33.39 52.68
N SER A 60 1.94 33.17 52.16
CA SER A 60 2.69 33.54 50.93
C SER A 60 4.06 32.84 50.99
N ASN A 61 4.63 32.48 49.84
CA ASN A 61 6.03 32.06 49.71
C ASN A 61 6.90 33.20 49.13
N ASN A 62 8.03 33.41 49.81
CA ASN A 62 9.39 33.66 49.34
C ASN A 62 9.69 34.68 48.22
N VAL A 63 10.52 35.65 48.64
CA VAL A 63 11.35 36.56 47.87
C VAL A 63 12.73 35.94 47.64
N THR A 64 13.28 36.21 46.45
CA THR A 64 14.65 35.96 45.99
C THR A 64 15.67 36.89 46.65
N SER A 65 16.95 36.49 46.72
CA SER A 65 18.04 37.15 45.98
C SER A 65 19.45 36.90 46.57
N ASN A 66 20.40 36.87 45.64
CA ASN A 66 21.70 37.55 45.66
C ASN A 66 23.00 36.86 46.13
N THR A 67 23.79 36.52 45.09
CA THR A 67 25.09 37.12 44.69
C THR A 67 26.44 36.64 45.26
N ILE A 68 27.38 36.51 44.31
CA ILE A 68 28.72 37.13 44.23
C ILE A 68 29.98 36.21 44.30
N ASP A 69 30.83 36.48 43.30
CA ASP A 69 32.29 36.41 43.17
C ASP A 69 33.11 35.17 42.73
N SER A 70 33.87 35.44 41.65
CA SER A 70 35.14 34.88 41.19
C SER A 70 36.31 35.53 41.97
N PRO A 71 37.54 34.98 42.07
CA PRO A 71 38.55 35.11 41.00
C PRO A 71 39.63 33.98 40.89
N TYR A 72 40.32 33.95 39.73
CA TYR A 72 41.76 33.80 39.43
C TYR A 72 42.71 33.10 40.45
N ASP A 73 43.80 32.38 40.11
CA ASP A 73 44.79 32.63 39.06
C ASP A 73 45.88 31.52 38.95
N GLN A 74 46.65 31.60 37.85
CA GLN A 74 48.11 31.42 37.71
C GLN A 74 48.84 30.08 37.48
N SER A 75 49.44 30.02 36.26
CA SER A 75 50.90 29.89 35.98
C SER A 75 51.52 28.47 36.00
N ASN A 76 52.60 28.12 35.27
CA ASN A 76 53.29 28.59 34.06
C ASN A 76 54.33 27.50 33.69
N SER A 77 54.83 27.52 32.44
CA SER A 77 56.18 27.03 32.02
C SER A 77 56.43 25.50 32.00
N ASN A 78 57.28 24.88 31.18
CA ASN A 78 58.14 25.26 30.06
C ASN A 78 58.70 23.98 29.39
N PHE A 79 58.98 24.07 28.09
CA PHE A 79 60.11 23.47 27.33
C PHE A 79 60.37 21.94 27.21
N ALA A 80 60.40 21.54 25.93
CA ALA A 80 61.49 20.88 25.19
C ALA A 80 61.74 19.36 25.28
N ILE A 81 61.59 18.66 24.13
CA ILE A 81 62.65 18.13 23.22
C ILE A 81 63.15 16.74 23.67
N PHE A 82 62.92 15.71 22.83
CA PHE A 82 63.96 14.87 22.18
C PHE A 82 63.30 13.65 21.47
N SER A 83 63.50 13.57 20.16
CA SER A 83 63.59 12.33 19.38
C SER A 83 65.02 11.79 19.46
N PRO A 84 65.27 10.48 19.31
CA PRO A 84 65.93 10.01 18.07
C PRO A 84 65.30 8.70 17.52
N LEU A 85 65.22 8.51 16.19
CA LEU A 85 66.16 7.72 15.33
C LEU A 85 66.29 6.24 15.77
N SER A 86 66.31 5.21 14.91
CA SER A 86 66.56 5.10 13.46
C SER A 86 66.50 3.62 13.03
N SER A 87 66.55 3.41 11.70
CA SER A 87 67.15 2.27 10.95
C SER A 87 66.19 1.12 10.59
N ASN A 88 65.85 0.97 9.29
CA ASN A 88 66.55 0.26 8.18
C ASN A 88 66.09 -1.22 8.17
N LYS A 89 65.83 -1.94 7.05
CA LYS A 89 66.00 -1.74 5.60
C LYS A 89 65.40 -2.98 4.89
N GLU A 90 65.32 -2.87 3.55
CA GLU A 90 65.42 -3.95 2.53
C GLU A 90 64.16 -4.72 2.07
N ASP A 91 63.59 -4.21 0.96
CA ASP A 91 63.49 -4.77 -0.39
C ASP A 91 63.32 -6.29 -0.62
N SER A 92 62.31 -6.63 -1.43
CA SER A 92 62.48 -7.46 -2.64
C SER A 92 61.24 -7.42 -3.54
N ASP A 93 61.45 -7.00 -4.79
CA ASP A 93 60.51 -7.08 -5.92
C ASP A 93 60.27 -8.52 -6.38
N THR A 94 59.03 -8.83 -6.79
CA THR A 94 58.74 -9.76 -7.89
C THR A 94 57.43 -9.38 -8.58
N SER A 95 57.54 -9.06 -9.87
CA SER A 95 56.48 -8.81 -10.83
C SER A 95 55.90 -10.11 -11.40
N THR A 96 54.59 -10.18 -11.55
CA THR A 96 53.91 -11.18 -12.41
C THR A 96 52.77 -10.52 -13.16
N GLU A 97 52.90 -10.50 -14.49
CA GLU A 97 51.93 -9.98 -15.46
C GLU A 97 50.67 -10.86 -15.53
N TYR A 98 49.50 -10.24 -15.64
CA TYR A 98 48.25 -10.90 -16.03
C TYR A 98 47.58 -10.15 -17.19
N TYR A 99 47.15 -10.98 -18.13
CA TYR A 99 46.46 -10.75 -19.40
C TYR A 99 45.40 -9.63 -19.42
N VAL A 100 45.54 -8.78 -20.44
CA VAL A 100 44.59 -7.75 -20.89
C VAL A 100 43.38 -8.40 -21.56
N ALA A 101 42.17 -8.04 -21.13
CA ALA A 101 40.91 -8.38 -21.79
C ALA A 101 40.09 -7.10 -22.08
N ASN A 102 40.12 -6.72 -23.37
CA ASN A 102 39.22 -5.87 -24.16
C ASN A 102 38.16 -5.00 -23.43
N GLU A 103 38.39 -3.69 -23.47
CA GLU A 103 37.44 -2.63 -23.17
C GLU A 103 36.36 -2.47 -24.27
N PRO A 104 35.09 -2.19 -23.92
CA PRO A 104 34.07 -1.81 -24.90
C PRO A 104 34.22 -0.34 -25.32
N LYS A 105 34.19 -0.10 -26.65
CA LYS A 105 34.38 1.20 -27.30
C LYS A 105 33.34 2.25 -26.89
N ILE A 106 33.84 3.41 -26.47
CA ILE A 106 33.09 4.66 -26.21
C ILE A 106 33.01 5.47 -27.52
N PRO A 107 31.87 6.11 -27.87
CA PRO A 107 31.78 7.01 -29.02
C PRO A 107 32.66 8.26 -28.86
N ALA A 108 33.35 8.66 -29.94
CA ALA A 108 34.56 9.49 -29.94
C ALA A 108 34.43 10.99 -29.62
N ASN A 109 33.36 11.48 -28.97
CA ASN A 109 33.17 12.92 -28.71
C ASN A 109 33.07 13.31 -27.23
N PHE A 110 33.67 12.52 -26.32
CA PHE A 110 33.40 12.64 -24.88
C PHE A 110 34.42 13.46 -24.05
N GLU A 111 35.47 14.04 -24.64
CA GLU A 111 36.53 14.69 -23.84
C GLU A 111 36.64 16.22 -23.92
N GLN A 112 35.79 16.92 -24.68
CA GLN A 112 35.93 18.38 -24.87
C GLN A 112 35.04 19.29 -24.00
N ALA A 113 34.34 18.77 -22.98
CA ALA A 113 33.57 19.60 -22.05
C ALA A 113 34.31 19.92 -20.73
N PHE A 114 35.49 19.33 -20.50
CA PHE A 114 36.30 19.59 -19.33
C PHE A 114 37.42 20.56 -19.67
N LEU A 115 37.15 21.87 -19.73
CA LEU A 115 38.09 22.95 -19.36
C LEU A 115 37.47 24.35 -19.54
N HIS A 116 37.50 25.09 -18.44
CA HIS A 116 37.56 26.55 -18.26
C HIS A 116 36.33 27.40 -17.83
N PRO A 117 36.48 28.25 -16.78
CA PRO A 117 35.42 29.09 -16.20
C PRO A 117 35.52 30.59 -16.59
N PHE A 118 34.40 31.30 -16.42
CA PHE A 118 34.22 32.76 -16.25
C PHE A 118 35.39 33.70 -16.64
N MET A 119 35.21 34.50 -17.69
CA MET A 119 35.72 35.89 -17.75
C MET A 119 34.78 36.82 -18.55
N LYS A 120 34.51 37.99 -17.96
CA LYS A 120 33.94 39.19 -18.58
C LYS A 120 35.02 39.94 -19.37
N SER A 121 34.70 40.53 -20.52
CA SER A 121 34.72 41.98 -20.78
C SER A 121 34.99 42.36 -22.26
N SER A 122 34.12 43.25 -22.78
CA SER A 122 34.39 44.44 -23.63
C SER A 122 35.02 44.35 -25.02
N ARG A 123 34.19 44.78 -26.01
CA ARG A 123 34.41 45.76 -27.11
C ARG A 123 35.84 45.95 -27.68
N SER A 124 35.98 45.86 -29.02
CA SER A 124 36.03 47.03 -29.94
C SER A 124 36.40 46.67 -31.40
N SER A 125 35.52 47.06 -32.33
CA SER A 125 35.74 47.71 -33.65
C SER A 125 36.88 47.33 -34.61
N GLN A 126 36.51 47.04 -35.88
CA GLN A 126 36.93 47.71 -37.16
C GLN A 126 36.50 46.79 -38.34
N SER A 127 35.43 47.09 -39.09
CA SER A 127 35.24 48.05 -40.20
C SER A 127 35.76 47.57 -41.57
N THR A 128 34.83 47.30 -42.50
CA THR A 128 34.84 47.73 -43.92
C THR A 128 33.47 47.44 -44.57
N ASN A 129 32.59 48.47 -44.61
CA ASN A 129 31.94 49.11 -45.78
C ASN A 129 32.05 48.41 -47.16
N ASP A 130 31.15 48.51 -48.14
CA ASP A 130 29.87 49.20 -48.47
C ASP A 130 29.34 48.45 -49.73
N TYR A 131 28.06 48.34 -50.11
CA TYR A 131 27.27 49.37 -50.81
C TYR A 131 25.82 48.89 -51.10
N ASN A 132 24.90 49.86 -51.10
CA ASN A 132 23.47 49.82 -51.41
C ASN A 132 23.13 49.77 -52.91
N SER A 133 21.90 49.36 -53.26
CA SER A 133 20.89 50.07 -54.11
C SER A 133 19.83 49.06 -54.61
N GLU A 134 18.53 49.16 -54.26
CA GLU A 134 17.44 49.88 -54.98
C GLU A 134 17.15 49.29 -56.39
N TYR A 135 15.94 49.08 -56.93
CA TYR A 135 14.57 49.59 -56.71
C TYR A 135 13.57 48.77 -57.60
N LYS A 136 12.28 48.82 -57.22
CA LYS A 136 11.05 48.94 -58.04
C LYS A 136 10.34 47.74 -58.70
N GLU A 137 9.04 47.77 -58.44
CA GLU A 137 7.89 47.05 -58.98
C GLU A 137 7.57 47.48 -60.42
N ASP A 138 6.91 46.59 -61.17
CA ASP A 138 5.96 46.96 -62.22
C ASP A 138 4.77 45.99 -62.21
N ILE A 139 3.58 46.58 -62.29
CA ILE A 139 2.25 45.95 -62.30
C ILE A 139 1.75 45.93 -63.75
N GLN A 140 1.11 44.82 -64.17
CA GLN A 140 0.09 44.87 -65.21
C GLN A 140 -1.19 44.17 -64.73
N VAL A 141 -2.30 44.90 -64.91
CA VAL A 141 -3.67 44.64 -64.48
C VAL A 141 -4.46 44.02 -65.64
N GLU A 142 -5.31 43.03 -65.38
CA GLU A 142 -6.57 42.88 -66.11
C GLU A 142 -7.70 42.44 -65.16
N ASN A 143 -8.79 43.23 -65.19
CA ASN A 143 -9.99 43.20 -64.36
C ASN A 143 -10.95 42.08 -64.81
N THR A 144 -11.74 41.47 -63.93
CA THR A 144 -13.17 41.77 -63.65
C THR A 144 -13.76 40.52 -62.94
N ASN A 145 -14.72 40.49 -61.99
CA ASN A 145 -15.60 41.46 -61.33
C ASN A 145 -16.08 40.87 -59.97
N GLN A 146 -16.02 41.70 -58.92
CA GLN A 146 -17.04 41.97 -57.88
C GLN A 146 -17.66 40.78 -57.09
N THR A 147 -17.55 40.72 -55.76
CA THR A 147 -18.12 41.70 -54.82
C THR A 147 -17.45 41.64 -53.43
N VAL A 148 -17.43 42.80 -52.79
CA VAL A 148 -16.80 43.16 -51.52
C VAL A 148 -17.62 42.65 -50.32
N ASN A 149 -16.94 42.13 -49.29
CA ASN A 149 -17.21 42.56 -47.91
C ASN A 149 -15.98 42.39 -47.02
N ASN A 150 -15.58 43.52 -46.43
CA ASN A 150 -14.50 43.68 -45.46
C ASN A 150 -14.68 42.76 -44.24
N ASN A 151 -13.59 42.18 -43.76
CA ASN A 151 -13.17 42.32 -42.36
C ASN A 151 -11.71 41.91 -42.17
N ASN A 152 -10.91 42.86 -41.72
CA ASN A 152 -9.63 42.63 -41.08
C ASN A 152 -9.82 41.71 -39.87
N ASN A 153 -9.14 40.56 -39.86
CA ASN A 153 -8.61 39.91 -38.67
C ASN A 153 -7.52 38.92 -39.10
N ASN A 154 -6.27 39.27 -38.83
CA ASN A 154 -5.14 38.34 -38.92
C ASN A 154 -5.27 37.31 -37.78
N SER A 155 -5.79 36.12 -38.09
CA SER A 155 -5.62 34.92 -37.27
C SER A 155 -4.81 33.88 -38.06
N ILE A 156 -3.59 33.63 -37.63
CA ILE A 156 -2.84 32.44 -38.05
C ILE A 156 -3.59 31.24 -37.47
N HIS A 157 -4.36 30.53 -38.29
CA HIS A 157 -5.02 29.29 -37.89
C HIS A 157 -3.96 28.19 -37.67
N ASN A 158 -3.77 27.76 -36.41
CA ASN A 158 -3.09 26.50 -36.10
C ASN A 158 -3.92 25.34 -36.67
N ILE A 159 -3.38 24.63 -37.66
CA ILE A 159 -4.02 23.44 -38.24
C ILE A 159 -3.78 22.26 -37.28
N THR A 160 -4.85 21.73 -36.70
CA THR A 160 -4.84 20.53 -35.85
C THR A 160 -4.26 19.33 -36.62
N ARG A 161 -3.29 18.61 -36.04
CA ARG A 161 -2.64 17.45 -36.67
C ARG A 161 -3.39 16.15 -36.39
N PHE A 162 -3.56 15.33 -37.43
CA PHE A 162 -4.09 13.97 -37.33
C PHE A 162 -3.13 12.97 -37.96
N ASN A 163 -3.15 11.72 -37.48
CA ASN A 163 -2.42 10.61 -38.09
C ASN A 163 -3.24 9.92 -39.20
N GLU A 164 -2.67 8.88 -39.80
CA GLU A 164 -3.23 8.12 -40.93
C GLU A 164 -4.55 7.38 -40.60
N ILE A 165 -4.86 7.24 -39.31
CA ILE A 165 -6.11 6.67 -38.78
C ILE A 165 -6.96 7.72 -38.04
N ASN A 166 -6.87 8.99 -38.42
CA ASN A 166 -7.71 10.08 -37.92
C ASN A 166 -7.66 10.31 -36.38
N MET A 167 -6.53 9.98 -35.76
CA MET A 167 -6.27 10.29 -34.34
C MET A 167 -5.54 11.62 -34.24
N GLN A 168 -6.04 12.51 -33.38
CA GLN A 168 -5.40 13.80 -33.13
C GLN A 168 -4.06 13.62 -32.41
N MET A 169 -3.02 14.19 -33.01
CA MET A 169 -1.65 14.18 -32.51
C MET A 169 -1.31 15.51 -31.82
N LEU A 170 -0.11 15.61 -31.25
CA LEU A 170 0.38 16.85 -30.66
C LEU A 170 0.32 18.03 -31.64
N SER A 171 0.12 19.23 -31.08
CA SER A 171 0.22 20.47 -31.84
C SER A 171 1.61 20.62 -32.45
N LYS A 172 1.69 21.27 -33.62
CA LYS A 172 2.94 21.41 -34.37
C LYS A 172 4.11 21.98 -33.54
N PRO A 173 3.94 23.04 -32.72
CA PRO A 173 5.03 23.56 -31.89
C PRO A 173 5.55 22.56 -30.85
N LEU A 174 4.66 21.75 -30.25
CA LEU A 174 5.05 20.74 -29.28
C LEU A 174 5.76 19.56 -29.94
N TYR A 175 5.27 19.13 -31.11
CA TYR A 175 5.93 18.10 -31.90
C TYR A 175 7.34 18.53 -32.32
N ASP A 176 7.46 19.74 -32.89
CA ASP A 176 8.73 20.31 -33.35
C ASP A 176 9.71 20.55 -32.18
N HIS A 177 9.24 20.65 -30.94
CA HIS A 177 10.13 20.75 -29.78
C HIS A 177 10.60 19.39 -29.26
N LEU A 178 9.77 18.35 -29.37
CA LEU A 178 10.00 17.05 -28.74
C LEU A 178 10.59 15.99 -29.68
N PHE A 179 10.30 16.05 -30.98
CA PHE A 179 10.59 14.98 -31.95
C PHE A 179 11.42 15.41 -33.18
N ASN A 180 11.92 16.65 -33.22
CA ASN A 180 12.46 17.36 -34.41
C ASN A 180 13.66 16.76 -35.17
N LYS A 181 14.09 15.52 -34.88
CA LYS A 181 15.27 14.91 -35.51
C LYS A 181 15.01 13.65 -36.34
N ASN A 182 13.77 13.18 -36.46
CA ASN A 182 13.46 12.00 -37.28
C ASN A 182 12.70 12.36 -38.56
N GLU A 183 13.39 12.97 -39.52
CA GLU A 183 12.91 13.12 -40.92
C GLU A 183 12.80 11.78 -41.67
N ASN A 184 13.22 10.65 -41.06
CA ASN A 184 12.94 9.32 -41.57
C ASN A 184 11.49 8.91 -41.26
N HIS A 185 10.53 9.63 -41.83
CA HIS A 185 9.16 9.13 -41.97
C HIS A 185 9.20 7.91 -42.90
N THR A 186 9.38 6.71 -42.35
CA THR A 186 8.89 5.51 -43.04
C THR A 186 7.37 5.57 -42.99
N SER A 187 6.77 6.35 -43.91
CA SER A 187 5.33 6.33 -44.14
C SER A 187 4.91 4.89 -44.38
N LEU A 188 3.97 4.39 -43.58
CA LEU A 188 3.40 3.06 -43.77
C LEU A 188 2.83 2.95 -45.19
N SER A 189 2.95 1.79 -45.82
CA SER A 189 2.31 1.56 -47.12
C SER A 189 0.79 1.72 -47.00
N GLN A 190 0.15 2.24 -48.05
CA GLN A 190 -1.32 2.40 -48.07
C GLN A 190 -2.04 1.07 -47.78
N GLU A 191 -1.54 -0.05 -48.29
CA GLU A 191 -2.06 -1.39 -48.02
C GLU A 191 -2.01 -1.76 -46.52
N ALA A 192 -0.96 -1.36 -45.80
CA ALA A 192 -0.86 -1.60 -44.36
C ALA A 192 -1.89 -0.77 -43.58
N ILE A 193 -2.16 0.47 -44.01
CA ILE A 193 -3.15 1.36 -43.39
C ILE A 193 -4.57 0.82 -43.62
N GLU A 194 -4.89 0.38 -44.84
CA GLU A 194 -6.18 -0.24 -45.16
C GLU A 194 -6.42 -1.52 -44.35
N ASN A 195 -5.39 -2.35 -44.17
CA ASN A 195 -5.47 -3.54 -43.32
C ASN A 195 -5.73 -3.20 -41.86
N ILE A 196 -5.12 -2.12 -41.33
CA ILE A 196 -5.42 -1.62 -39.97
C ILE A 196 -6.88 -1.17 -39.89
N LYS A 197 -7.35 -0.34 -40.83
CA LYS A 197 -8.73 0.16 -40.86
C LYS A 197 -9.74 -0.99 -40.92
N LYS A 198 -9.50 -2.00 -41.75
CA LYS A 198 -10.32 -3.21 -41.86
C LYS A 198 -10.31 -4.05 -40.57
N ASN A 199 -9.15 -4.13 -39.90
CA ASN A 199 -9.06 -4.82 -38.62
C ASN A 199 -9.88 -4.08 -37.55
N LEU A 200 -9.74 -2.75 -37.45
CA LEU A 200 -10.51 -1.94 -36.50
C LEU A 200 -12.03 -2.04 -36.75
N SER A 201 -12.48 -2.04 -38.02
CA SER A 201 -13.89 -2.21 -38.36
C SER A 201 -14.45 -3.57 -37.93
N ASN A 202 -13.65 -4.65 -37.98
CA ASN A 202 -14.07 -5.97 -37.49
C ASN A 202 -14.37 -6.00 -35.99
N TYR A 203 -13.80 -5.07 -35.22
CA TYR A 203 -14.07 -4.89 -33.79
C TYR A 203 -15.14 -3.83 -33.49
N GLY A 204 -15.83 -3.31 -34.52
CA GLY A 204 -16.92 -2.33 -34.38
C GLY A 204 -16.43 -0.92 -34.04
N ILE A 205 -15.18 -0.59 -34.36
CA ILE A 205 -14.58 0.72 -34.12
C ILE A 205 -14.78 1.59 -35.36
N ASN A 206 -15.52 2.69 -35.22
CA ASN A 206 -15.62 3.71 -36.26
C ASN A 206 -14.54 4.79 -36.05
N ILE A 207 -13.76 5.06 -37.10
CA ILE A 207 -12.61 5.96 -37.08
C ILE A 207 -13.03 7.41 -37.39
N GLU A 208 -14.23 7.60 -37.94
CA GLU A 208 -14.74 8.91 -38.38
C GLU A 208 -15.41 9.71 -37.24
N ASP A 209 -15.86 9.05 -36.17
CA ASP A 209 -16.59 9.66 -35.06
C ASP A 209 -15.70 10.38 -34.01
N VAL A 210 -14.42 10.60 -34.31
CA VAL A 210 -13.45 11.18 -33.37
C VAL A 210 -13.65 12.69 -33.26
N LYS A 211 -14.12 13.16 -32.09
CA LYS A 211 -14.20 14.59 -31.78
C LYS A 211 -12.81 15.16 -31.52
N ALA A 212 -12.44 16.20 -32.25
CA ALA A 212 -11.20 16.95 -32.02
C ALA A 212 -11.24 17.68 -30.67
N ILE A 213 -10.15 17.58 -29.92
CA ILE A 213 -9.86 18.31 -28.69
C ILE A 213 -9.19 19.64 -29.09
N PRO A 214 -9.39 20.75 -28.37
CA PRO A 214 -8.66 21.98 -28.66
C PRO A 214 -7.13 21.76 -28.58
N ASP A 215 -6.36 22.51 -29.37
CA ASP A 215 -4.90 22.47 -29.29
C ASP A 215 -4.41 23.25 -28.06
N VAL A 216 -3.30 22.78 -27.48
CA VAL A 216 -2.64 23.44 -26.34
C VAL A 216 -1.37 24.13 -26.84
N ASP A 217 -1.28 25.44 -26.59
CA ASP A 217 -0.10 26.24 -26.86
C ASP A 217 0.69 26.50 -25.56
N ILE A 218 1.79 25.76 -25.38
CA ILE A 218 2.70 25.88 -24.23
C ILE A 218 4.12 26.04 -24.75
N ARG A 219 4.84 27.03 -24.23
CA ARG A 219 6.28 27.17 -24.45
C ARG A 219 7.06 26.32 -23.46
N LEU A 220 7.64 25.23 -23.95
CA LEU A 220 8.48 24.34 -23.15
C LEU A 220 9.90 24.92 -22.96
N PRO A 221 10.56 24.63 -21.83
CA PRO A 221 11.98 24.93 -21.67
C PRO A 221 12.82 24.16 -22.71
N PRO A 222 13.99 24.71 -23.13
CA PRO A 222 14.88 24.03 -24.05
C PRO A 222 15.34 22.69 -23.48
N LEU A 223 15.40 21.67 -24.33
CA LEU A 223 15.94 20.37 -23.95
C LEU A 223 17.43 20.49 -23.64
N LYS A 224 17.87 19.74 -22.62
CA LYS A 224 19.29 19.61 -22.26
C LYS A 224 19.92 18.46 -23.04
N GLY A 225 20.16 18.66 -24.32
CA GLY A 225 20.64 17.63 -25.24
C GLY A 225 19.99 17.79 -26.61
N GLU A 226 20.28 16.85 -27.50
CA GLU A 226 19.76 16.84 -28.85
C GLU A 226 18.34 16.28 -28.98
N ASP A 227 17.97 15.32 -28.12
CA ASP A 227 16.67 14.67 -28.10
C ASP A 227 16.15 14.48 -26.66
N LEU A 228 14.97 13.86 -26.54
CA LEU A 228 14.39 13.55 -25.24
C LEU A 228 15.17 12.49 -24.47
N GLU A 229 15.86 11.56 -25.14
CA GLU A 229 16.61 10.51 -24.47
C GLU A 229 17.84 11.08 -23.77
N GLU A 230 18.63 11.86 -24.49
CA GLU A 230 19.76 12.61 -23.97
C GLU A 230 19.33 13.62 -22.92
N HIS A 231 18.17 14.27 -23.11
CA HIS A 231 17.61 15.16 -22.09
C HIS A 231 17.41 14.46 -20.75
N PHE A 232 16.70 13.32 -20.72
CA PHE A 232 16.46 12.57 -19.48
C PHE A 232 17.74 11.99 -18.89
N TYR A 233 18.69 11.58 -19.74
CA TYR A 233 20.01 11.13 -19.30
C TYR A 233 20.79 12.26 -18.61
N ASN A 234 20.89 13.43 -19.24
CA ASN A 234 21.65 14.58 -18.77
C ASN A 234 21.07 15.17 -17.47
N ILE A 235 19.74 15.32 -17.37
CA ILE A 235 19.11 15.82 -16.14
C ILE A 235 19.28 14.84 -14.97
N ALA A 236 19.25 13.53 -15.23
CA ALA A 236 19.44 12.53 -14.19
C ALA A 236 20.89 12.52 -13.70
N ILE A 237 21.86 12.57 -14.62
CA ILE A 237 23.28 12.65 -14.27
C ILE A 237 23.59 13.90 -13.44
N GLU A 238 23.08 15.07 -13.85
CA GLU A 238 23.26 16.31 -13.10
C GLU A 238 22.76 16.19 -11.66
N GLN A 239 21.62 15.51 -11.45
CA GLN A 239 21.05 15.28 -10.12
C GLN A 239 21.85 14.28 -9.29
N ILE A 240 22.38 13.19 -9.88
CA ILE A 240 23.07 12.12 -9.13
C ILE A 240 24.59 12.29 -9.01
N ALA A 241 25.23 13.04 -9.92
CA ALA A 241 26.68 13.25 -9.97
C ALA A 241 27.32 13.64 -8.63
N PRO A 242 26.76 14.57 -7.82
CA PRO A 242 27.33 14.88 -6.51
C PRO A 242 27.29 13.68 -5.56
N TYR A 243 26.23 12.88 -5.59
CA TYR A 243 26.06 11.72 -4.72
C TYR A 243 26.92 10.53 -5.15
N LEU A 244 27.07 10.28 -6.46
CA LEU A 244 27.96 9.23 -6.98
C LEU A 244 29.42 9.48 -6.59
N LYS A 245 29.88 10.74 -6.60
CA LYS A 245 31.22 11.11 -6.13
C LYS A 245 31.44 10.75 -4.66
N ILE A 246 30.39 10.82 -3.84
CA ILE A 246 30.46 10.44 -2.41
C ILE A 246 30.42 8.91 -2.29
N ILE A 247 29.51 8.23 -2.99
CA ILE A 247 29.40 6.76 -3.00
C ILE A 247 30.72 6.09 -3.40
N ASN A 248 31.35 6.55 -4.48
CA ASN A 248 32.61 5.98 -4.94
C ASN A 248 33.73 6.12 -3.91
N LYS A 249 33.67 7.12 -3.03
CA LYS A 249 34.60 7.24 -1.89
C LYS A 249 34.28 6.22 -0.79
N ILE A 250 32.99 6.05 -0.44
CA ILE A 250 32.54 5.10 0.59
C ILE A 250 32.94 3.66 0.25
N ILE A 251 32.94 3.27 -1.03
CA ILE A 251 33.24 1.89 -1.49
C ILE A 251 34.70 1.47 -1.21
N THR A 252 35.66 2.40 -1.09
CA THR A 252 37.09 2.07 -1.17
C THR A 252 37.75 1.59 0.13
N LYS A 253 37.36 2.06 1.33
CA LYS A 253 37.92 1.58 2.62
C LYS A 253 37.13 2.05 3.85
N ILE A 254 36.93 1.17 4.85
CA ILE A 254 36.41 1.50 6.19
C ILE A 254 37.58 1.49 7.20
N PRO A 255 37.59 2.37 8.22
CA PRO A 255 38.50 2.23 9.36
C PRO A 255 38.27 0.94 10.17
N GLU A 256 39.30 0.53 10.91
CA GLU A 256 39.19 -0.62 11.82
C GLU A 256 38.21 -0.34 12.99
N MET A 257 37.52 -1.40 13.41
CA MET A 257 36.58 -1.32 14.53
C MET A 257 37.34 -1.04 15.84
N PRO A 258 36.93 -0.04 16.65
CA PRO A 258 37.57 0.24 17.92
C PRO A 258 37.33 -0.89 18.93
N SER A 259 38.33 -1.16 19.77
CA SER A 259 38.30 -2.23 20.78
C SER A 259 37.51 -1.89 22.04
N LYS A 260 37.23 -0.60 22.28
CA LYS A 260 36.43 -0.11 23.43
C LYS A 260 35.53 1.04 22.99
N TRP A 261 34.30 1.04 23.50
CA TRP A 261 33.30 2.06 23.19
C TRP A 261 33.10 3.01 24.38
N LEU A 262 32.99 4.30 24.10
CA LEU A 262 32.75 5.34 25.10
C LEU A 262 31.25 5.60 25.27
N LEU A 263 30.71 5.30 26.45
CA LEU A 263 29.33 5.61 26.83
C LEU A 263 29.17 7.12 27.14
N GLN A 264 29.06 7.96 26.12
CA GLN A 264 28.93 9.43 26.27
C GLN A 264 27.73 9.99 25.49
N LYS A 265 26.90 10.82 26.12
CA LYS A 265 25.74 11.44 25.47
C LYS A 265 26.16 12.27 24.25
N GLY A 266 25.44 12.15 23.14
CA GLY A 266 25.76 12.87 21.90
C GLY A 266 26.61 12.04 20.95
N TRP A 267 27.09 12.63 19.86
CA TRP A 267 27.81 11.89 18.81
C TRP A 267 29.28 11.65 19.18
N THR A 268 29.60 10.37 19.24
CA THR A 268 30.88 9.64 19.30
C THR A 268 31.70 9.55 18.02
N ARG A 269 32.62 10.44 17.65
CA ARG A 269 33.42 10.28 16.41
C ARG A 269 34.70 9.48 16.66
N TYR A 270 34.81 8.27 16.12
CA TYR A 270 36.01 7.42 16.28
C TYR A 270 36.98 7.58 15.10
N THR A 271 38.21 8.03 15.38
CA THR A 271 39.29 8.25 14.41
C THR A 271 40.46 7.29 14.67
N SER A 272 41.40 7.17 13.73
CA SER A 272 42.68 6.47 13.96
C SER A 272 43.48 7.04 15.13
N ASP A 273 43.23 8.32 15.45
CA ASP A 273 43.96 9.09 16.46
C ASP A 273 43.22 9.09 17.82
N GLY A 274 42.07 8.41 17.93
CA GLY A 274 41.22 8.36 19.13
C GLY A 274 39.77 8.79 18.92
N ALA A 275 39.01 8.90 20.01
CA ALA A 275 37.58 9.26 20.00
C ALA A 275 37.36 10.76 20.34
N GLU A 276 36.55 11.44 19.53
CA GLU A 276 36.23 12.87 19.66
C GLU A 276 34.71 13.05 19.79
N SER A 277 34.24 13.90 20.72
CA SER A 277 32.81 14.25 20.80
C SER A 277 32.48 15.31 19.77
N VAL A 278 31.46 15.05 18.94
CA VAL A 278 30.96 15.97 17.91
C VAL A 278 29.47 16.26 18.09
N ASN A 279 29.00 17.38 17.56
CA ASN A 279 27.58 17.74 17.63
C ASN A 279 26.72 17.02 16.58
N TYR A 280 27.33 16.69 15.44
CA TYR A 280 26.74 15.96 14.32
C TYR A 280 27.86 15.34 13.47
N PRO A 281 27.57 14.31 12.64
CA PRO A 281 28.57 13.73 11.74
C PRO A 281 29.07 14.75 10.72
N LEU A 282 30.40 14.90 10.59
CA LEU A 282 31.03 15.89 9.72
C LEU A 282 31.20 15.38 8.28
N GLU A 283 30.96 14.10 8.07
CA GLU A 283 31.22 13.36 6.85
C GLU A 283 30.09 13.57 5.83
N ASP A 284 30.45 13.69 4.55
CA ASP A 284 29.48 13.83 3.45
C ASP A 284 28.73 12.51 3.15
N GLY A 285 29.29 11.39 3.58
CA GLY A 285 28.75 10.04 3.35
C GLY A 285 28.92 9.16 4.57
N MET A 286 27.87 8.42 4.96
CA MET A 286 27.90 7.55 6.13
C MET A 286 27.09 6.26 5.92
N ILE A 287 27.46 5.22 6.67
CA ILE A 287 26.65 4.02 6.83
C ILE A 287 26.02 4.08 8.22
N LEU A 288 24.71 3.88 8.27
CA LEU A 288 23.91 4.16 9.46
C LEU A 288 23.00 2.98 9.76
N ASP A 289 22.93 2.65 11.05
CA ASP A 289 22.01 1.69 11.65
C ASP A 289 21.63 2.20 13.04
N ILE A 290 20.34 2.25 13.37
CA ILE A 290 19.82 2.84 14.61
C ILE A 290 18.93 1.84 15.36
N GLU A 291 19.41 1.33 16.49
CA GLU A 291 18.65 0.38 17.33
C GLU A 291 17.63 1.05 18.27
N VAL A 292 17.91 2.26 18.78
CA VAL A 292 17.07 2.95 19.79
C VAL A 292 16.62 4.33 19.31
N CYS A 293 15.39 4.73 19.65
CA CYS A 293 14.78 5.99 19.20
C CYS A 293 15.59 7.24 19.61
N ILE A 294 16.08 7.98 18.62
CA ILE A 294 16.73 9.29 18.80
C ILE A 294 15.76 10.39 18.31
N LYS A 295 15.69 11.52 19.03
CA LYS A 295 14.83 12.68 18.69
C LYS A 295 15.61 13.94 18.32
N GLU A 296 16.95 13.97 18.37
CA GLU A 296 17.68 15.26 18.36
C GLU A 296 18.99 15.27 17.56
N GLU A 297 19.02 14.92 16.28
CA GLU A 297 20.27 14.80 15.49
C GLU A 297 21.03 16.11 15.19
N SER A 298 20.39 17.26 15.39
CA SER A 298 20.98 18.60 15.32
C SER A 298 20.98 19.29 16.70
N ASN A 299 21.74 20.38 16.84
CA ASN A 299 21.71 21.21 18.05
C ASN A 299 20.26 21.58 18.45
N ALA A 300 20.01 21.72 19.75
CA ALA A 300 18.68 22.04 20.27
C ALA A 300 18.07 23.28 19.58
N ASP A 301 18.90 24.27 19.25
CA ASP A 301 18.50 25.55 18.66
C ASP A 301 18.24 25.50 17.13
N GLU A 302 18.61 24.41 16.44
CA GLU A 302 18.43 24.29 14.99
C GLU A 302 17.06 23.70 14.63
N CYS A 303 16.30 24.48 13.85
CA CYS A 303 14.89 24.23 13.54
C CYS A 303 14.58 24.11 12.04
N GLY A 304 15.59 24.10 11.15
CA GLY A 304 15.39 23.93 9.71
C GLY A 304 14.72 25.09 8.96
N ILE A 305 14.38 26.20 9.63
CA ILE A 305 13.76 27.39 9.00
C ILE A 305 14.70 28.03 7.96
N LYS A 306 15.99 28.15 8.31
CA LYS A 306 17.06 28.58 7.40
C LYS A 306 18.09 27.47 7.31
N LEU A 307 18.24 26.89 6.12
CA LEU A 307 19.24 25.85 5.89
C LEU A 307 20.62 26.49 5.70
N ASN A 308 21.58 26.11 6.54
CA ASN A 308 23.00 26.42 6.37
C ASN A 308 23.56 25.73 5.12
N ASN A 309 24.72 26.20 4.62
CA ASN A 309 25.40 25.57 3.47
C ASN A 309 25.65 24.07 3.71
N PHE A 310 25.97 23.68 4.95
CA PHE A 310 26.12 22.28 5.34
C PHE A 310 24.86 21.43 5.12
N HIS A 311 23.65 21.98 5.33
CA HIS A 311 22.39 21.27 5.14
C HIS A 311 21.94 21.22 3.67
N LYS A 312 22.42 22.17 2.85
CA LYS A 312 22.16 22.20 1.41
C LYS A 312 23.14 21.35 0.61
N ASN A 313 24.35 21.15 1.14
CA ASN A 313 25.34 20.32 0.49
C ASN A 313 24.83 18.88 0.34
N PRO A 314 25.13 18.24 -0.80
CA PRO A 314 24.70 16.87 -1.07
C PRO A 314 25.38 15.90 -0.09
N LYS A 315 24.58 15.05 0.56
CA LYS A 315 25.04 14.01 1.47
C LYS A 315 24.34 12.70 1.22
N ILE A 316 24.99 11.58 1.54
CA ILE A 316 24.39 10.26 1.38
C ILE A 316 24.48 9.41 2.63
N ILE A 317 23.35 8.79 2.98
CA ILE A 317 23.25 7.83 4.08
C ILE A 317 22.88 6.48 3.50
N ILE A 318 23.66 5.46 3.83
CA ILE A 318 23.46 4.10 3.36
C ILE A 318 23.11 3.23 4.57
N GLY A 319 22.09 2.39 4.47
CA GLY A 319 21.69 1.51 5.55
C GLY A 319 21.04 0.24 5.03
N HIS A 320 20.82 -0.72 5.92
CA HIS A 320 19.99 -1.88 5.64
C HIS A 320 18.60 -1.66 6.25
N ASN A 321 17.57 -1.54 5.40
CA ASN A 321 16.27 -1.01 5.81
C ASN A 321 16.35 0.44 6.34
N VAL A 322 17.12 1.28 5.63
CA VAL A 322 17.42 2.68 6.00
C VAL A 322 16.18 3.56 6.27
N SER A 323 15.01 3.16 5.77
CA SER A 323 13.75 3.88 6.00
C SER A 323 13.37 3.93 7.48
N TYR A 324 13.72 2.88 8.24
CA TYR A 324 13.55 2.82 9.69
C TYR A 324 14.46 3.82 10.39
N ASP A 325 15.73 3.89 10.00
CA ASP A 325 16.71 4.82 10.55
C ASP A 325 16.35 6.26 10.19
N ARG A 326 15.96 6.50 8.94
CA ARG A 326 15.53 7.80 8.43
C ARG A 326 14.41 8.41 9.25
N ALA A 327 13.44 7.61 9.71
CA ALA A 327 12.35 8.09 10.56
C ALA A 327 12.82 8.58 11.95
N ARG A 328 14.08 8.37 12.33
CA ARG A 328 14.67 8.85 13.59
C ARG A 328 15.57 10.07 13.41
N ILE A 329 15.78 10.50 12.16
CA ILE A 329 16.60 11.66 11.80
C ILE A 329 15.76 12.94 11.89
N LYS A 330 16.14 13.86 12.79
CA LYS A 330 15.40 15.10 13.08
C LYS A 330 15.27 16.00 11.84
N GLU A 331 16.34 16.13 11.05
CA GLU A 331 16.45 16.97 9.86
C GLU A 331 15.45 16.58 8.77
N GLN A 332 15.04 15.31 8.74
CA GLN A 332 14.07 14.81 7.77
C GLN A 332 12.66 15.33 8.03
N TYR A 333 12.36 15.76 9.27
CA TYR A 333 11.09 16.33 9.65
C TYR A 333 10.98 17.82 9.34
N TRP A 334 12.08 18.52 9.07
CA TRP A 334 12.05 19.95 8.72
C TRP A 334 11.24 20.19 7.45
N LEU A 335 10.59 21.34 7.34
CA LEU A 335 9.74 21.68 6.19
C LEU A 335 10.54 21.92 4.89
N ASN A 336 11.71 22.54 5.01
CA ASN A 336 12.64 22.70 3.89
C ASN A 336 13.41 21.40 3.65
N SER A 337 13.54 20.98 2.38
CA SER A 337 14.28 19.76 2.02
C SER A 337 15.78 19.96 2.20
N THR A 338 16.45 19.00 2.83
CA THR A 338 17.92 18.96 2.91
C THR A 338 18.52 18.30 1.66
N GLY A 339 19.83 18.50 1.48
CA GLY A 339 20.63 17.82 0.46
C GLY A 339 20.96 16.36 0.80
N THR A 340 20.45 15.81 1.91
CA THR A 340 20.69 14.42 2.29
C THR A 340 19.79 13.48 1.48
N ARG A 341 20.35 12.37 0.99
CA ARG A 341 19.64 11.29 0.30
C ARG A 341 19.99 9.93 0.92
N PHE A 342 19.11 8.95 0.74
CA PHE A 342 19.21 7.65 1.38
C PHE A 342 19.30 6.52 0.34
N VAL A 343 20.16 5.54 0.61
CA VAL A 343 20.28 4.32 -0.19
C VAL A 343 20.09 3.11 0.72
N ASP A 344 19.14 2.26 0.35
CA ASP A 344 18.78 1.07 1.11
C ASP A 344 19.35 -0.19 0.46
N THR A 345 20.27 -0.86 1.15
CA THR A 345 20.86 -2.13 0.67
C THR A 345 19.82 -3.25 0.57
N MET A 346 18.78 -3.23 1.41
CA MET A 346 17.67 -4.20 1.33
C MET A 346 16.89 -4.00 0.02
N SER A 347 16.51 -2.76 -0.30
CA SER A 347 15.82 -2.42 -1.56
C SER A 347 16.65 -2.79 -2.80
N LEU A 348 17.96 -2.51 -2.79
CA LEU A 348 18.85 -2.89 -3.89
C LEU A 348 18.91 -4.42 -4.06
N HIS A 349 18.98 -5.17 -2.95
CA HIS A 349 18.98 -6.63 -2.98
C HIS A 349 17.69 -7.21 -3.55
N VAL A 350 16.53 -6.69 -3.12
CA VAL A 350 15.22 -7.14 -3.62
C VAL A 350 15.10 -6.96 -5.14
N CYS A 351 15.66 -5.89 -5.71
CA CYS A 351 15.69 -5.69 -7.16
C CYS A 351 16.54 -6.72 -7.90
N ILE A 352 17.72 -7.04 -7.36
CA ILE A 352 18.73 -7.85 -8.04
C ILE A 352 18.49 -9.35 -7.83
N SER A 353 18.10 -9.74 -6.63
CA SER A 353 18.05 -11.12 -6.15
C SER A 353 16.80 -11.43 -5.34
N GLY A 354 15.75 -10.61 -5.43
CA GLY A 354 14.50 -10.85 -4.74
C GLY A 354 13.80 -12.14 -5.17
N LEU A 355 12.87 -12.58 -4.30
CA LEU A 355 12.05 -13.78 -4.46
C LEU A 355 10.60 -13.43 -4.78
N ASN A 356 9.94 -14.26 -5.59
CA ASN A 356 8.49 -14.16 -5.75
C ASN A 356 7.76 -14.82 -4.55
N SER A 357 6.46 -14.57 -4.43
CA SER A 357 5.66 -15.08 -3.29
C SER A 357 5.66 -16.61 -3.18
N TYR A 358 5.69 -17.30 -4.33
CA TYR A 358 5.69 -18.76 -4.40
C TYR A 358 7.07 -19.34 -4.02
N GLN A 359 8.15 -18.83 -4.60
CA GLN A 359 9.53 -19.16 -4.26
C GLN A 359 9.81 -18.88 -2.78
N ARG A 360 9.26 -17.79 -2.22
CA ARG A 360 9.37 -17.50 -0.79
C ARG A 360 8.62 -18.50 0.08
N ALA A 361 7.48 -19.00 -0.38
CA ALA A 361 6.73 -20.05 0.33
C ALA A 361 7.50 -21.38 0.30
N ILE A 362 8.05 -21.75 -0.86
CA ILE A 362 8.93 -22.90 -1.04
C ILE A 362 10.14 -22.80 -0.11
N LEU A 363 10.87 -21.68 -0.15
CA LEU A 363 12.07 -21.49 0.68
C LEU A 363 11.76 -21.56 2.20
N LYS A 364 10.54 -21.21 2.61
CA LYS A 364 10.10 -21.34 4.00
C LYS A 364 9.74 -22.79 4.37
N SER A 365 9.14 -23.55 3.47
CA SER A 365 8.83 -24.97 3.69
C SER A 365 10.06 -25.87 3.54
N GLU A 366 10.99 -25.52 2.65
CA GLU A 366 12.17 -26.32 2.31
C GLU A 366 13.35 -26.13 3.27
N LYS A 367 13.24 -25.22 4.25
CA LYS A 367 14.15 -25.26 5.42
C LYS A 367 14.13 -26.62 6.14
N GLU A 368 13.14 -27.48 5.85
CA GLU A 368 13.01 -28.84 6.38
C GLU A 368 13.41 -29.94 5.38
N ASN A 369 13.49 -29.69 4.07
CA ASN A 369 13.81 -30.70 3.05
C ASN A 369 14.68 -30.10 1.94
N GLY A 370 15.96 -30.48 1.90
CA GLY A 370 16.95 -29.95 0.95
C GLY A 370 16.62 -30.29 -0.51
N SER A 371 16.10 -29.33 -1.25
CA SER A 371 15.92 -29.39 -2.70
C SER A 371 17.12 -28.74 -3.43
N THR A 372 17.41 -29.24 -4.63
CA THR A 372 18.56 -28.84 -5.47
C THR A 372 18.16 -27.84 -6.56
N GLU A 373 17.28 -26.87 -6.27
CA GLU A 373 16.86 -25.90 -7.29
C GLU A 373 17.98 -24.85 -7.56
N LYS A 374 18.40 -24.71 -8.82
CA LYS A 374 19.54 -23.86 -9.24
C LYS A 374 19.42 -22.39 -8.86
N TRP A 375 18.19 -21.87 -8.76
CA TRP A 375 17.93 -20.46 -8.43
C TRP A 375 18.22 -20.11 -6.97
N LEU A 376 18.27 -21.11 -6.06
CA LEU A 376 18.59 -20.92 -4.63
C LEU A 376 19.99 -20.32 -4.42
N ASN A 377 20.93 -20.59 -5.33
CA ASN A 377 22.29 -20.06 -5.27
C ASN A 377 22.37 -18.55 -5.52
N TYR A 378 21.33 -17.95 -6.11
CA TYR A 378 21.34 -16.55 -6.56
C TYR A 378 20.42 -15.65 -5.74
N THR A 379 19.83 -16.15 -4.65
CA THR A 379 18.78 -15.44 -3.91
C THR A 379 18.83 -15.72 -2.40
N SER A 380 18.20 -14.84 -1.63
CA SER A 380 18.10 -14.96 -0.17
C SER A 380 16.83 -14.28 0.32
N THR A 381 16.53 -14.42 1.61
CA THR A 381 15.51 -13.59 2.26
C THR A 381 16.05 -12.19 2.54
N ASN A 382 15.15 -11.26 2.87
CA ASN A 382 15.47 -9.84 3.01
C ASN A 382 16.33 -9.49 4.25
N SER A 383 16.56 -10.40 5.18
CA SER A 383 17.32 -10.07 6.40
C SER A 383 18.81 -9.92 6.14
N LEU A 384 19.45 -8.92 6.76
CA LEU A 384 20.89 -8.63 6.62
C LEU A 384 21.77 -9.88 6.69
N SER A 385 21.56 -10.76 7.68
CA SER A 385 22.36 -11.99 7.83
C SER A 385 22.35 -12.90 6.60
N GLU A 386 21.19 -13.04 5.94
CA GLU A 386 21.00 -13.92 4.79
C GLU A 386 21.53 -13.26 3.51
N VAL A 387 21.38 -11.93 3.42
CA VAL A 387 21.96 -11.12 2.34
C VAL A 387 23.49 -11.14 2.43
N TYR A 388 24.05 -10.94 3.63
CA TYR A 388 25.48 -11.03 3.88
C TYR A 388 26.03 -12.40 3.54
N LYS A 389 25.34 -13.47 3.95
CA LYS A 389 25.70 -14.84 3.54
C LYS A 389 25.73 -15.04 2.03
N LEU A 390 24.77 -14.46 1.30
CA LEU A 390 24.70 -14.59 -0.16
C LEU A 390 25.86 -13.88 -0.89
N TYR A 391 26.22 -12.66 -0.48
CA TYR A 391 27.23 -11.85 -1.20
C TYR A 391 28.64 -11.97 -0.63
N CYS A 392 28.78 -12.27 0.66
CA CYS A 392 30.06 -12.30 1.38
C CYS A 392 30.43 -13.71 1.88
N GLY A 393 29.49 -14.67 1.94
CA GLY A 393 29.76 -16.07 2.31
C GLY A 393 29.88 -16.36 3.81
N GLU A 394 29.74 -15.34 4.66
CA GLU A 394 29.88 -15.43 6.11
C GLU A 394 28.53 -15.32 6.84
N ASN A 395 28.44 -15.85 8.07
CA ASN A 395 27.25 -15.76 8.91
C ASN A 395 27.42 -14.74 10.04
N ILE A 396 26.36 -13.99 10.32
CA ILE A 396 26.27 -13.04 11.44
C ILE A 396 25.34 -13.62 12.50
N SER A 397 25.75 -13.57 13.78
CA SER A 397 24.93 -14.03 14.91
C SER A 397 23.78 -13.04 15.19
N LYS A 398 22.60 -13.57 15.51
CA LYS A 398 21.38 -12.77 15.80
C LYS A 398 21.05 -12.65 17.28
N GLU A 399 21.79 -13.35 18.15
CA GLU A 399 21.38 -13.57 19.54
C GLU A 399 21.45 -12.29 20.39
N GLN A 400 22.46 -11.44 20.14
CA GLN A 400 22.70 -10.21 20.89
C GLN A 400 21.64 -9.12 20.63
N ARG A 401 20.96 -9.18 19.47
CA ARG A 401 19.90 -8.22 19.10
C ARG A 401 18.67 -8.30 20.02
N ASN A 402 18.32 -9.49 20.50
CA ASN A 402 17.12 -9.67 21.32
C ASN A 402 17.15 -8.84 22.60
N ILE A 403 18.35 -8.49 23.08
CA ILE A 403 18.56 -7.67 24.27
C ILE A 403 18.08 -6.23 24.06
N PHE A 404 18.18 -5.69 22.83
CA PHE A 404 17.60 -4.38 22.51
C PHE A 404 16.05 -4.39 22.45
N VAL A 405 15.45 -5.55 22.22
CA VAL A 405 13.99 -5.69 22.02
C VAL A 405 13.28 -6.06 23.32
N GLU A 406 13.83 -7.00 24.08
CA GLU A 406 13.22 -7.59 25.27
C GLU A 406 13.89 -7.15 26.57
N GLY A 407 15.13 -6.66 26.51
CA GLY A 407 15.94 -6.28 27.67
C GLY A 407 15.59 -4.92 28.26
N SER A 408 16.04 -4.68 29.49
CA SER A 408 15.94 -3.38 30.15
C SER A 408 17.13 -2.47 29.80
N LEU A 409 17.02 -1.16 30.06
CA LEU A 409 18.14 -0.24 29.87
C LEU A 409 19.35 -0.57 30.75
N ASP A 410 19.13 -1.19 31.91
CA ASP A 410 20.20 -1.59 32.81
C ASP A 410 20.99 -2.77 32.21
N ASP A 411 20.30 -3.71 31.56
CA ASP A 411 20.93 -4.82 30.83
C ASP A 411 21.81 -4.31 29.67
N ILE A 412 21.30 -3.32 28.93
CA ILE A 412 22.05 -2.65 27.84
C ILE A 412 23.30 -1.95 28.38
N LYS A 413 23.22 -1.36 29.57
CA LYS A 413 24.37 -0.67 30.20
C LYS A 413 25.44 -1.65 30.65
N ILE A 414 25.05 -2.82 31.17
CA ILE A 414 25.97 -3.86 31.62
C ILE A 414 26.72 -4.47 30.42
N GLN A 415 26.02 -4.77 29.34
CA GLN A 415 26.57 -5.41 28.14
C GLN A 415 26.94 -4.40 27.03
N PHE A 416 27.14 -3.14 27.41
CA PHE A 416 27.26 -2.03 26.47
C PHE A 416 28.36 -2.22 25.42
N ASN A 417 29.56 -2.66 25.81
CA ASN A 417 30.66 -2.86 24.87
C ASN A 417 30.36 -3.97 23.84
N ASP A 418 29.75 -5.07 24.27
CA ASP A 418 29.41 -6.19 23.39
C ASP A 418 28.31 -5.79 22.40
N LEU A 419 27.28 -5.09 22.90
CA LEU A 419 26.18 -4.59 22.09
C LEU A 419 26.62 -3.53 21.06
N MET A 420 27.52 -2.62 21.40
CA MET A 420 28.05 -1.65 20.43
C MET A 420 28.96 -2.31 19.39
N SER A 421 29.70 -3.35 19.79
CA SER A 421 30.52 -4.14 18.85
C SER A 421 29.63 -4.91 17.88
N TYR A 422 28.49 -5.43 18.36
CA TYR A 422 27.43 -6.00 17.52
C TYR A 422 26.91 -4.96 16.50
N CYS A 423 26.48 -3.77 16.94
CA CYS A 423 25.98 -2.73 16.04
C CYS A 423 27.04 -2.31 15.01
N ALA A 424 28.30 -2.17 15.43
CA ALA A 424 29.40 -1.85 14.52
C ALA A 424 29.65 -2.98 13.50
N SER A 425 29.50 -4.24 13.91
CA SER A 425 29.60 -5.39 13.01
C SER A 425 28.47 -5.43 11.97
N ASP A 426 27.25 -5.03 12.34
CA ASP A 426 26.11 -4.92 11.41
C ASP A 426 26.31 -3.78 10.40
N VAL A 427 26.88 -2.65 10.82
CA VAL A 427 27.29 -1.55 9.93
C VAL A 427 28.40 -1.99 8.96
N GLN A 428 29.42 -2.72 9.47
CA GLN A 428 30.49 -3.29 8.64
C GLN A 428 29.93 -4.29 7.62
N ALA A 429 29.03 -5.17 8.04
CA ALA A 429 28.36 -6.12 7.15
C ALA A 429 27.55 -5.38 6.08
N THR A 430 26.82 -4.33 6.45
CA THR A 430 26.05 -3.51 5.53
C THR A 430 26.95 -2.85 4.47
N HIS A 431 28.13 -2.35 4.85
CA HIS A 431 29.12 -1.85 3.90
C HIS A 431 29.63 -2.93 2.95
N ASN A 432 30.02 -4.08 3.49
CA ASN A 432 30.57 -5.19 2.71
C ASN A 432 29.55 -5.66 1.66
N VAL A 433 28.27 -5.77 2.05
CA VAL A 433 27.16 -6.02 1.13
C VAL A 433 27.07 -4.91 0.09
N PHE A 434 27.04 -3.64 0.50
CA PHE A 434 26.88 -2.51 -0.41
C PHE A 434 28.00 -2.46 -1.47
N CYS A 435 29.25 -2.72 -1.08
CA CYS A 435 30.41 -2.73 -1.99
C CYS A 435 30.28 -3.79 -3.09
N LYS A 436 29.67 -4.94 -2.80
CA LYS A 436 29.39 -5.97 -3.81
C LYS A 436 28.12 -5.67 -4.60
N LEU A 437 27.11 -5.10 -3.94
CA LEU A 437 25.76 -4.93 -4.49
C LEU A 437 25.65 -3.73 -5.44
N PHE A 438 26.29 -2.61 -5.12
CA PHE A 438 26.17 -1.38 -5.90
C PHE A 438 26.73 -1.48 -7.32
N PRO A 439 27.90 -2.10 -7.57
CA PRO A 439 28.38 -2.33 -8.94
C PRO A 439 27.42 -3.21 -9.76
N ILE A 440 26.91 -4.28 -9.16
CA ILE A 440 25.91 -5.17 -9.79
C ILE A 440 24.63 -4.39 -10.10
N PHE A 441 24.23 -3.47 -9.23
CA PHE A 441 23.11 -2.57 -9.48
C PHE A 441 23.35 -1.70 -10.71
N GLN A 442 24.52 -1.05 -10.82
CA GLN A 442 24.83 -0.20 -11.97
C GLN A 442 24.87 -0.97 -13.30
N GLU A 443 25.40 -2.20 -13.29
CA GLU A 443 25.41 -3.06 -14.48
C GLU A 443 23.99 -3.44 -14.92
N ARG A 444 23.10 -3.77 -13.97
CA ARG A 444 21.74 -4.25 -14.26
C ARG A 444 20.72 -3.15 -14.50
N PHE A 445 21.03 -1.93 -14.05
CA PHE A 445 20.20 -0.74 -14.18
C PHE A 445 21.04 0.39 -14.80
N PRO A 446 21.33 0.30 -16.12
CA PRO A 446 22.31 1.17 -16.77
C PRO A 446 21.85 2.64 -16.87
N HIS A 447 20.54 2.90 -16.87
CA HIS A 447 20.03 4.26 -17.04
C HIS A 447 20.04 5.05 -15.72
N PRO A 448 20.62 6.27 -15.68
CA PRO A 448 20.81 7.06 -14.45
C PRO A 448 19.49 7.49 -13.79
N VAL A 449 18.41 7.64 -14.57
CA VAL A 449 17.06 7.97 -14.05
C VAL A 449 16.59 7.00 -12.98
N THR A 450 16.88 5.71 -13.12
CA THR A 450 16.44 4.71 -12.13
C THR A 450 17.03 5.01 -10.75
N PHE A 451 18.33 5.33 -10.69
CA PHE A 451 18.98 5.67 -9.43
C PHE A 451 18.49 7.02 -8.90
N ALA A 452 18.34 8.03 -9.77
CA ALA A 452 17.81 9.34 -9.38
C ALA A 452 16.38 9.24 -8.79
N GLY A 453 15.50 8.46 -9.42
CA GLY A 453 14.15 8.19 -8.94
C GLY A 453 14.13 7.49 -7.59
N ILE A 454 15.02 6.50 -7.37
CA ILE A 454 15.16 5.82 -6.08
C ILE A 454 15.55 6.80 -4.96
N LEU A 455 16.50 7.70 -5.23
CA LEU A 455 16.92 8.71 -4.25
C LEU A 455 15.77 9.66 -3.89
N GLU A 456 14.96 10.09 -4.85
CA GLU A 456 13.85 11.00 -4.59
C GLU A 456 12.67 10.29 -3.88
N LEU A 457 12.37 9.04 -4.24
CA LEU A 457 11.36 8.20 -3.54
C LEU A 457 11.69 8.02 -2.06
N SER A 458 12.98 7.93 -1.71
CA SER A 458 13.43 7.79 -0.33
C SER A 458 13.10 9.01 0.56
N CYS A 459 12.77 10.16 -0.04
CA CYS A 459 12.60 11.44 0.64
C CYS A 459 11.15 11.80 0.99
N ALA A 460 10.23 10.82 0.96
CA ALA A 460 8.81 11.00 1.29
C ALA A 460 8.59 11.74 2.62
N TYR A 461 7.56 12.59 2.67
CA TYR A 461 7.26 13.50 3.77
C TYR A 461 5.76 13.80 3.88
N LEU A 462 5.18 13.63 5.07
CA LEU A 462 3.75 13.85 5.30
C LEU A 462 3.54 14.90 6.39
N PRO A 463 3.07 16.11 6.05
CA PRO A 463 2.75 17.14 7.05
C PRO A 463 1.47 16.78 7.81
N VAL A 464 1.46 17.03 9.12
CA VAL A 464 0.30 16.83 10.00
C VAL A 464 0.13 18.00 10.97
N ASN A 465 -1.05 18.12 11.55
CA ASN A 465 -1.36 19.12 12.58
C ASN A 465 -2.15 18.49 13.73
N SER A 466 -2.60 19.29 14.69
CA SER A 466 -3.38 18.84 15.85
C SER A 466 -4.63 18.01 15.51
N ASN A 467 -5.15 18.12 14.28
CA ASN A 467 -6.27 17.29 13.81
C ASN A 467 -5.92 15.80 13.77
N TRP A 468 -4.63 15.43 13.68
CA TRP A 468 -4.20 14.04 13.77
C TRP A 468 -4.60 13.39 15.10
N GLN A 469 -4.39 14.07 16.23
CA GLN A 469 -4.78 13.57 17.54
C GLN A 469 -6.30 13.49 17.67
N ARG A 470 -6.99 14.54 17.22
CA ARG A 470 -8.46 14.58 17.18
C ARG A 470 -9.03 13.40 16.38
N TYR A 471 -8.48 13.12 15.20
CA TYR A 471 -8.89 11.99 14.37
C TYR A 471 -8.70 10.64 15.07
N LEU A 472 -7.55 10.42 15.72
CA LEU A 472 -7.31 9.17 16.46
C LEU A 472 -8.31 8.99 17.61
N GLU A 473 -8.59 10.07 18.35
CA GLU A 473 -9.56 10.07 19.45
C GLU A 473 -11.00 9.85 18.96
N GLU A 474 -11.43 10.56 17.91
CA GLU A 474 -12.77 10.44 17.32
C GLU A 474 -12.99 9.05 16.70
N ALA A 475 -12.00 8.53 15.96
CA ALA A 475 -12.07 7.21 15.35
C ALA A 475 -12.09 6.09 16.40
N GLU A 476 -11.28 6.19 17.45
CA GLU A 476 -11.27 5.22 18.54
C GLU A 476 -12.54 5.29 19.38
N SER A 477 -13.02 6.49 19.74
CA SER A 477 -14.29 6.65 20.45
C SER A 477 -15.46 6.06 19.65
N THR A 478 -15.54 6.37 18.35
CA THR A 478 -16.59 5.82 17.47
C THR A 478 -16.51 4.30 17.37
N TYR A 479 -15.30 3.74 17.34
CA TYR A 479 -15.08 2.30 17.36
C TYR A 479 -15.56 1.68 18.68
N GLU A 480 -15.21 2.29 19.82
CA GLU A 480 -15.62 1.84 21.15
C GLU A 480 -17.15 1.90 21.31
N ASP A 481 -17.79 3.00 20.90
CA ASP A 481 -19.24 3.20 20.97
C ASP A 481 -20.00 2.15 20.15
N LEU A 482 -19.60 1.92 18.90
CA LEU A 482 -20.23 0.93 18.04
C LEU A 482 -19.95 -0.50 18.50
N SER A 483 -18.75 -0.76 19.05
CA SER A 483 -18.43 -2.06 19.65
C SER A 483 -19.29 -2.32 20.89
N TYR A 484 -19.49 -1.29 21.72
CA TYR A 484 -20.38 -1.34 22.87
C TYR A 484 -21.83 -1.54 22.46
N GLU A 485 -22.33 -0.80 21.46
CA GLU A 485 -23.68 -0.99 20.90
C GLU A 485 -23.87 -2.44 20.44
N SER A 486 -22.91 -2.99 19.69
CA SER A 486 -22.95 -4.39 19.27
C SER A 486 -22.99 -5.36 20.44
N LYS A 487 -22.23 -5.10 21.51
CA LYS A 487 -22.26 -5.93 22.73
C LYS A 487 -23.62 -5.86 23.41
N VAL A 488 -24.20 -4.66 23.59
CA VAL A 488 -25.51 -4.50 24.22
C VAL A 488 -26.61 -5.24 23.44
N ILE A 489 -26.62 -5.16 22.11
CA ILE A 489 -27.59 -5.89 21.28
C ILE A 489 -27.42 -7.40 21.47
N LEU A 490 -26.17 -7.89 21.48
CA LEU A 490 -25.87 -9.30 21.70
C LEU A 490 -26.23 -9.78 23.11
N THR A 491 -25.95 -8.99 24.15
CA THR A 491 -26.34 -9.27 25.54
C THR A 491 -27.86 -9.34 25.67
N LYS A 492 -28.60 -8.40 25.06
CA LYS A 492 -30.07 -8.44 25.03
C LYS A 492 -30.57 -9.72 24.38
N ARG A 493 -29.98 -10.15 23.27
CA ARG A 493 -30.35 -11.40 22.57
C ARG A 493 -29.98 -12.65 23.36
N ALA A 494 -28.81 -12.69 23.99
CA ALA A 494 -28.43 -13.78 24.89
C ALA A 494 -29.44 -13.90 26.05
N ASN A 495 -29.88 -12.77 26.61
CA ASN A 495 -30.88 -12.75 27.69
C ASN A 495 -32.26 -13.22 27.20
N THR A 496 -32.71 -12.82 26.00
CA THR A 496 -33.99 -13.31 25.46
C THR A 496 -33.95 -14.80 25.17
N VAL A 497 -32.85 -15.31 24.63
CA VAL A 497 -32.67 -16.74 24.36
C VAL A 497 -32.60 -17.53 25.67
N CYS A 498 -31.94 -17.01 26.70
CA CYS A 498 -31.90 -17.68 28.01
C CYS A 498 -33.30 -17.90 28.62
N LYS A 499 -34.28 -17.04 28.31
CA LYS A 499 -35.68 -17.22 28.75
C LYS A 499 -36.35 -18.46 28.13
N LEU A 500 -35.84 -18.99 27.02
CA LEU A 500 -36.36 -20.23 26.39
C LEU A 500 -36.13 -21.48 27.25
N MET A 501 -35.32 -21.38 28.31
CA MET A 501 -35.21 -22.44 29.31
C MET A 501 -36.53 -22.67 30.05
N HIS A 502 -37.38 -21.65 30.18
CA HIS A 502 -38.70 -21.82 30.78
C HIS A 502 -39.60 -22.65 29.85
N ASN A 503 -40.15 -23.74 30.40
CA ASN A 503 -41.00 -24.71 29.70
C ASN A 503 -40.31 -25.47 28.54
N ASP A 504 -38.98 -25.64 28.58
CA ASP A 504 -38.21 -26.40 27.58
C ASP A 504 -38.38 -25.94 26.12
N LYS A 505 -38.82 -24.70 25.89
CA LYS A 505 -39.07 -24.13 24.55
C LYS A 505 -37.83 -24.11 23.65
N TYR A 506 -36.63 -24.15 24.23
CA TYR A 506 -35.39 -24.23 23.47
C TYR A 506 -35.27 -25.49 22.59
N LYS A 507 -36.03 -26.57 22.88
CA LYS A 507 -36.07 -27.78 22.04
C LYS A 507 -36.76 -27.54 20.69
N GLU A 508 -37.62 -26.53 20.63
CA GLU A 508 -38.34 -26.13 19.42
C GLU A 508 -37.54 -25.07 18.61
N ASP A 509 -36.46 -24.50 19.16
CA ASP A 509 -35.68 -23.46 18.48
C ASP A 509 -34.64 -24.06 17.51
N LEU A 510 -34.65 -23.68 16.23
CA LEU A 510 -33.76 -24.26 15.21
C LEU A 510 -32.27 -24.00 15.44
N TRP A 511 -31.90 -22.92 16.15
CA TRP A 511 -30.49 -22.53 16.31
C TRP A 511 -29.91 -22.99 17.65
N MET A 512 -30.74 -23.10 18.70
CA MET A 512 -30.28 -23.30 20.07
C MET A 512 -30.53 -24.69 20.66
N TRP A 513 -31.26 -25.58 19.97
CA TRP A 513 -31.59 -26.94 20.44
C TRP A 513 -30.37 -27.81 20.79
N ASP A 514 -29.24 -27.63 20.08
CA ASP A 514 -28.02 -28.42 20.22
C ASP A 514 -27.03 -27.88 21.28
N GLN A 515 -27.35 -26.77 21.95
CA GLN A 515 -26.48 -26.14 22.93
C GLN A 515 -26.56 -26.79 24.32
N ASP A 516 -25.54 -26.57 25.15
CA ASP A 516 -25.47 -27.13 26.50
C ASP A 516 -26.32 -26.34 27.50
N TRP A 517 -27.57 -26.79 27.67
CA TRP A 517 -28.57 -26.23 28.58
C TRP A 517 -28.45 -26.74 30.04
N SER A 518 -27.40 -27.49 30.38
CA SER A 518 -27.23 -28.04 31.73
C SER A 518 -27.00 -26.95 32.79
N THR A 519 -27.64 -27.12 33.95
CA THR A 519 -27.46 -26.27 35.14
C THR A 519 -26.51 -26.91 36.14
N GLN A 520 -25.89 -26.09 36.99
CA GLN A 520 -24.99 -26.59 38.04
C GLN A 520 -25.78 -26.99 39.28
N ASN A 521 -25.61 -28.24 39.73
CA ASN A 521 -26.19 -28.73 40.98
C ASN A 521 -25.55 -28.04 42.20
N ILE A 522 -26.39 -27.47 43.06
CA ILE A 522 -25.98 -26.79 44.29
C ILE A 522 -25.66 -27.85 45.35
N LYS A 523 -24.40 -27.95 45.78
CA LYS A 523 -24.00 -28.81 46.90
C LYS A 523 -24.13 -28.04 48.22
N MET A 524 -25.14 -28.40 49.00
CA MET A 524 -25.38 -27.87 50.35
C MET A 524 -24.28 -28.31 51.32
N LYS A 525 -24.04 -27.54 52.39
CA LYS A 525 -23.19 -28.01 53.50
C LYS A 525 -23.86 -29.23 54.14
N ALA A 526 -23.07 -30.24 54.48
CA ALA A 526 -23.58 -31.38 55.25
C ALA A 526 -24.09 -30.88 56.61
N PRO A 527 -25.19 -31.43 57.14
CA PRO A 527 -25.66 -31.09 58.48
C PRO A 527 -24.54 -31.36 59.49
N LEU A 528 -24.25 -30.38 60.35
CA LEU A 528 -23.29 -30.54 61.44
C LEU A 528 -23.77 -31.67 62.34
N SER A 529 -22.88 -32.61 62.69
CA SER A 529 -23.19 -33.63 63.70
C SER A 529 -23.47 -32.96 65.06
N ASN A 530 -24.34 -33.53 65.89
CA ASN A 530 -24.66 -33.00 67.23
C ASN A 530 -23.41 -32.70 68.09
N ILE A 531 -22.33 -33.44 67.87
CA ILE A 531 -21.04 -33.28 68.55
C ILE A 531 -20.31 -32.00 68.10
N GLN A 532 -20.43 -31.61 66.82
CA GLN A 532 -19.84 -30.38 66.29
C GLN A 532 -20.64 -29.14 66.67
N LEU A 533 -21.97 -29.23 66.74
CA LEU A 533 -22.84 -28.16 67.28
C LEU A 533 -22.52 -27.86 68.75
N GLN A 534 -22.21 -28.88 69.55
CA GLN A 534 -21.77 -28.70 70.94
C GLN A 534 -20.35 -28.14 71.06
N LYS A 535 -19.45 -28.41 70.10
CA LYS A 535 -18.11 -27.81 70.08
C LYS A 535 -18.13 -26.32 69.72
N ILE A 536 -18.97 -25.91 68.76
CA ILE A 536 -19.12 -24.49 68.39
C ILE A 536 -19.72 -23.69 69.56
N LYS A 537 -20.73 -24.22 70.26
CA LYS A 537 -21.27 -23.62 71.50
C LYS A 537 -20.23 -23.55 72.65
N LYS A 538 -19.23 -24.43 72.66
CA LYS A 538 -18.10 -24.37 73.62
C LYS A 538 -17.00 -23.40 73.19
N GLU A 539 -16.78 -23.21 71.88
CA GLU A 539 -15.80 -22.27 71.35
C GLU A 539 -16.30 -20.81 71.39
N GLU A 540 -17.60 -20.56 71.24
CA GLU A 540 -18.21 -19.23 71.43
C GLU A 540 -18.14 -18.77 72.89
N ASN A 541 -18.42 -19.66 73.86
CA ASN A 541 -18.23 -19.38 75.29
C ASN A 541 -16.75 -19.17 75.68
N ASN A 542 -15.79 -19.69 74.91
CA ASN A 542 -14.35 -19.48 75.14
C ASN A 542 -13.78 -18.25 74.44
N LYS A 543 -14.53 -17.60 73.53
CA LYS A 543 -14.13 -16.32 72.92
C LYS A 543 -14.52 -15.12 73.76
N GLU A 544 -15.60 -15.20 74.55
CA GLU A 544 -15.97 -14.14 75.50
C GLU A 544 -14.98 -13.98 76.67
N THR A 545 -14.08 -14.95 76.90
CA THR A 545 -13.13 -14.90 78.02
C THR A 545 -11.71 -14.45 77.64
N ASN A 546 -11.39 -14.25 76.35
CA ASN A 546 -10.03 -13.93 75.90
C ASN A 546 -9.85 -12.55 75.23
N ASP A 547 -10.86 -11.68 75.25
CA ASP A 547 -10.76 -10.33 74.65
C ASP A 547 -10.95 -9.20 75.67
N VAL A 548 -10.25 -9.29 76.80
CA VAL A 548 -10.15 -8.21 77.81
C VAL A 548 -9.02 -7.21 77.47
N ASN A 549 -8.37 -7.27 76.31
CA ASN A 549 -7.21 -6.40 76.04
C ASN A 549 -7.18 -5.72 74.67
N SER A 550 -8.34 -5.28 74.16
CA SER A 550 -8.40 -4.35 73.03
C SER A 550 -9.60 -3.40 73.09
N LYS A 551 -9.85 -2.79 74.26
CA LYS A 551 -10.73 -1.60 74.40
C LYS A 551 -9.91 -0.40 74.88
N SER A 552 -9.39 0.35 73.91
CA SER A 552 -9.29 1.80 74.04
C SER A 552 -9.39 2.37 72.64
N TYR A 553 -10.58 2.86 72.28
CA TYR A 553 -10.83 4.22 71.82
C TYR A 553 -12.24 4.30 71.27
N LEU A 554 -13.03 5.13 71.97
CA LEU A 554 -14.26 5.83 71.56
C LEU A 554 -15.59 5.10 71.80
N GLU A 555 -16.17 5.48 72.94
CA GLU A 555 -17.59 5.66 73.22
C GLU A 555 -18.22 6.63 72.21
N ASP A 556 -19.38 6.27 71.67
CA ASP A 556 -20.59 7.12 71.65
C ASP A 556 -21.79 6.24 71.29
N ASP A 557 -22.88 6.44 72.04
CA ASP A 557 -24.16 5.75 71.96
C ASP A 557 -24.85 5.99 70.60
N GLU A 558 -24.70 5.06 69.64
CA GLU A 558 -25.64 4.93 68.52
C GLU A 558 -26.23 3.52 68.50
N ASP A 559 -27.56 3.49 68.47
CA ASP A 559 -28.46 2.35 68.57
C ASP A 559 -27.94 1.08 67.86
N GLU A 560 -27.93 -0.05 68.56
CA GLU A 560 -27.87 -1.36 67.89
C GLU A 560 -28.93 -1.40 66.79
N ASP A 561 -28.49 -1.52 65.53
CA ASP A 561 -29.37 -1.50 64.36
C ASP A 561 -30.57 -2.44 64.58
N PRO A 562 -31.82 -1.91 64.67
CA PRO A 562 -32.99 -2.73 64.97
C PRO A 562 -33.21 -3.85 63.94
N LEU A 563 -32.70 -3.69 62.70
CA LEU A 563 -32.68 -4.75 61.70
C LEU A 563 -31.79 -5.93 62.14
N GLN A 564 -30.66 -5.69 62.80
CA GLN A 564 -29.75 -6.74 63.25
C GLN A 564 -30.45 -7.68 64.26
N LYS A 565 -31.27 -7.11 65.15
CA LYS A 565 -32.11 -7.89 66.09
C LYS A 565 -33.23 -8.63 65.38
N GLU A 566 -33.93 -7.99 64.45
CA GLU A 566 -35.04 -8.58 63.70
C GLU A 566 -34.58 -9.74 62.78
N PHE A 567 -33.38 -9.62 62.19
CA PHE A 567 -32.78 -10.60 61.28
C PHE A 567 -31.78 -11.56 61.95
N SER A 568 -31.65 -11.53 63.28
CA SER A 568 -30.76 -12.42 64.04
C SER A 568 -31.01 -13.92 63.78
N TYR A 569 -32.26 -14.33 63.56
CA TYR A 569 -32.61 -15.70 63.18
C TYR A 569 -31.99 -16.14 61.83
N LEU A 570 -31.63 -15.20 60.94
CA LEU A 570 -30.97 -15.52 59.68
C LEU A 570 -29.52 -15.99 59.90
N GLU A 571 -28.84 -15.52 60.95
CA GLU A 571 -27.53 -16.03 61.31
C GLU A 571 -27.58 -17.49 61.75
N GLU A 572 -28.66 -17.89 62.44
CA GLU A 572 -28.90 -19.29 62.77
C GLU A 572 -29.06 -20.14 61.50
N THR A 573 -29.65 -19.60 60.43
CA THR A 573 -29.82 -20.32 59.14
C THR A 573 -28.55 -20.42 58.28
N LYS A 574 -27.41 -19.88 58.71
CA LYS A 574 -26.14 -19.84 57.95
C LYS A 574 -25.60 -21.23 57.56
N TYR A 575 -26.00 -22.30 58.27
CA TYR A 575 -25.66 -23.68 57.90
C TYR A 575 -26.38 -24.18 56.64
N LEU A 576 -27.49 -23.56 56.25
CA LEU A 576 -28.22 -23.84 55.00
C LEU A 576 -27.53 -23.23 53.77
N LEU A 577 -26.47 -22.44 53.94
CA LEU A 577 -25.74 -21.86 52.83
C LEU A 577 -24.86 -22.90 52.09
N PRO A 578 -24.72 -22.81 50.76
CA PRO A 578 -23.85 -23.69 49.98
C PRO A 578 -22.39 -23.70 50.48
N VAL A 579 -21.69 -24.83 50.32
CA VAL A 579 -20.25 -24.96 50.69
C VAL A 579 -19.38 -23.95 49.95
N LYS A 580 -19.71 -23.70 48.68
CA LYS A 580 -19.18 -22.61 47.84
C LYS A 580 -20.38 -21.99 47.13
N VAL A 581 -20.52 -20.67 47.15
CA VAL A 581 -21.57 -19.97 46.40
C VAL A 581 -21.35 -20.26 44.91
N PRO A 582 -22.23 -21.04 44.26
CA PRO A 582 -22.07 -21.38 42.85
C PRO A 582 -22.33 -20.13 41.99
N TYR A 583 -21.42 -19.84 41.07
CA TYR A 583 -21.54 -18.69 40.17
C TYR A 583 -22.72 -18.88 39.21
N MET A 584 -23.74 -18.00 39.32
CA MET A 584 -24.98 -18.03 38.52
C MET A 584 -25.67 -19.41 38.50
N ALA A 585 -25.96 -19.99 39.68
CA ALA A 585 -26.73 -21.22 39.75
C ALA A 585 -28.13 -21.06 39.14
N GLY A 586 -28.60 -22.10 38.44
CA GLY A 586 -29.86 -22.07 37.69
C GLY A 586 -29.74 -21.61 36.23
N TYR A 587 -28.61 -21.03 35.81
CA TYR A 587 -28.39 -20.62 34.42
C TYR A 587 -27.71 -21.72 33.58
N PRO A 588 -28.01 -21.80 32.27
CA PRO A 588 -27.39 -22.72 31.32
C PRO A 588 -25.87 -22.61 31.27
N ALA A 589 -25.17 -23.72 31.03
CA ALA A 589 -23.71 -23.76 30.92
C ALA A 589 -23.16 -22.84 29.80
N TRP A 590 -23.84 -22.77 28.65
CA TRP A 590 -23.44 -21.86 27.56
C TRP A 590 -23.53 -20.39 27.98
N TYR A 591 -24.57 -20.00 28.74
CA TYR A 591 -24.79 -18.62 29.17
C TYR A 591 -23.81 -18.20 30.26
N ARG A 592 -23.52 -19.10 31.22
CA ARG A 592 -22.53 -18.88 32.27
C ARG A 592 -21.12 -18.63 31.71
N LYS A 593 -20.76 -19.29 30.60
CA LYS A 593 -19.47 -19.05 29.91
C LYS A 593 -19.34 -17.62 29.37
N LEU A 594 -20.45 -16.93 29.10
CA LEU A 594 -20.46 -15.55 28.61
C LEU A 594 -20.36 -14.51 29.73
N CYS A 595 -20.54 -14.91 31.00
CA CYS A 595 -20.58 -13.99 32.13
C CYS A 595 -19.22 -13.97 32.86
N PRO A 596 -18.64 -12.78 33.14
CA PRO A 596 -17.33 -12.66 33.79
C PRO A 596 -17.41 -13.09 35.27
N LYS A 597 -16.50 -13.96 35.72
CA LYS A 597 -16.46 -14.40 37.13
C LYS A 597 -15.96 -13.25 38.02
N LYS A 598 -16.59 -13.05 39.18
CA LYS A 598 -16.13 -12.10 40.20
C LYS A 598 -14.74 -12.51 40.71
N THR A 599 -13.72 -11.75 40.36
CA THR A 599 -12.36 -11.88 40.93
C THR A 599 -12.33 -11.30 42.34
N LYS A 600 -11.46 -11.84 43.22
CA LYS A 600 -11.36 -11.41 44.63
C LYS A 600 -10.83 -9.98 44.81
N ASN A 601 -10.27 -9.37 43.77
CA ASN A 601 -9.81 -7.99 43.78
C ASN A 601 -10.92 -7.09 43.21
N GLU A 602 -11.19 -6.00 43.90
CA GLU A 602 -12.30 -5.06 43.73
C GLU A 602 -12.36 -4.44 42.32
N ASP A 603 -13.16 -5.03 41.43
CA ASP A 603 -13.74 -4.29 40.32
C ASP A 603 -15.09 -3.71 40.80
N GLU A 604 -15.10 -2.44 41.23
CA GLU A 604 -16.31 -1.73 41.69
C GLU A 604 -17.45 -1.69 40.66
N ASN A 605 -17.16 -2.00 39.39
CA ASN A 605 -18.09 -2.01 38.25
C ASN A 605 -18.55 -3.40 37.80
N TRP A 606 -18.36 -4.44 38.61
CA TRP A 606 -18.79 -5.78 38.23
C TRP A 606 -20.32 -5.91 38.28
N GLU A 607 -20.96 -6.12 37.12
CA GLU A 607 -22.39 -6.40 37.00
C GLU A 607 -22.65 -7.84 36.51
N PRO A 608 -23.65 -8.56 37.08
CA PRO A 608 -24.01 -9.89 36.62
C PRO A 608 -24.67 -9.84 35.23
N GLY A 609 -24.03 -10.45 34.23
CA GLY A 609 -24.59 -10.58 32.87
C GLY A 609 -23.60 -11.05 31.81
N PRO A 610 -24.05 -11.34 30.58
CA PRO A 610 -23.20 -11.84 29.50
C PRO A 610 -22.42 -10.67 28.86
N GLN A 611 -21.30 -10.32 29.50
CA GLN A 611 -20.40 -9.25 29.06
C GLN A 611 -19.30 -9.75 28.11
N ASN A 612 -18.89 -11.02 28.23
CA ASN A 612 -17.86 -11.63 27.40
C ASN A 612 -18.45 -12.15 26.08
N ILE A 613 -19.29 -11.35 25.42
CA ILE A 613 -19.90 -11.69 24.12
C ILE A 613 -19.28 -10.84 23.00
N SER A 614 -18.98 -11.48 21.87
CA SER A 614 -18.44 -10.80 20.69
C SER A 614 -18.89 -11.45 19.39
N THR A 615 -18.81 -10.71 18.29
CA THR A 615 -19.11 -11.21 16.93
C THR A 615 -18.16 -12.31 16.45
N SER A 616 -17.04 -12.53 17.15
CA SER A 616 -16.09 -13.61 16.87
C SER A 616 -16.45 -14.95 17.51
N MET A 617 -17.40 -14.99 18.45
CA MET A 617 -17.76 -16.24 19.13
C MET A 617 -18.65 -17.13 18.27
N GLN A 618 -18.46 -18.45 18.41
CA GLN A 618 -19.23 -19.46 17.67
C GLN A 618 -20.73 -19.43 18.01
N ILE A 619 -21.12 -18.99 19.21
CA ILE A 619 -22.54 -18.91 19.59
C ILE A 619 -23.26 -17.71 18.95
N THR A 620 -22.51 -16.70 18.50
CA THR A 620 -23.09 -15.44 18.03
C THR A 620 -23.94 -15.57 16.76
N PRO A 621 -23.54 -16.33 15.72
CA PRO A 621 -24.40 -16.58 14.57
C PRO A 621 -25.73 -17.27 14.93
N LYS A 622 -25.73 -18.12 15.95
CA LYS A 622 -26.95 -18.79 16.47
C LYS A 622 -27.85 -17.80 17.22
N LEU A 623 -27.28 -16.96 18.09
CA LEU A 623 -28.04 -15.92 18.82
C LEU A 623 -28.68 -14.87 17.90
N LEU A 624 -28.20 -14.74 16.66
CA LEU A 624 -28.70 -13.80 15.67
C LEU A 624 -29.63 -14.45 14.63
N ASN A 625 -29.92 -15.74 14.77
CA ASN A 625 -30.77 -16.52 13.87
C ASN A 625 -30.39 -16.31 12.40
N LEU A 626 -29.08 -16.44 12.11
CA LEU A 626 -28.58 -16.22 10.75
C LEU A 626 -28.97 -17.35 9.81
N THR A 627 -29.29 -16.97 8.59
CA THR A 627 -29.64 -17.85 7.47
C THR A 627 -28.70 -17.62 6.30
N TRP A 628 -28.51 -18.66 5.49
CA TRP A 628 -27.78 -18.61 4.24
C TRP A 628 -28.67 -19.14 3.12
N GLU A 629 -28.96 -18.31 2.11
CA GLU A 629 -29.93 -18.59 1.05
C GLU A 629 -31.30 -19.00 1.61
N ASN A 630 -31.72 -18.35 2.70
CA ASN A 630 -32.92 -18.65 3.50
C ASN A 630 -32.89 -19.96 4.32
N TYR A 631 -31.80 -20.73 4.28
CA TYR A 631 -31.62 -21.92 5.12
C TYR A 631 -30.93 -21.59 6.45
N PRO A 632 -31.34 -22.20 7.58
CA PRO A 632 -30.73 -21.91 8.88
C PRO A 632 -29.28 -22.40 8.96
N LEU A 633 -28.42 -21.57 9.54
CA LEU A 633 -27.00 -21.90 9.76
C LEU A 633 -26.79 -22.79 10.98
N HIS A 634 -25.97 -23.83 10.80
CA HIS A 634 -25.60 -24.77 11.85
C HIS A 634 -24.09 -25.05 11.83
N TYR A 635 -23.52 -25.38 12.99
CA TYR A 635 -22.08 -25.61 13.16
C TYR A 635 -21.80 -27.04 13.60
N ILE A 636 -20.96 -27.74 12.83
CA ILE A 636 -20.45 -29.07 13.15
C ILE A 636 -18.95 -28.97 13.39
N LYS A 637 -18.44 -29.58 14.47
CA LYS A 637 -17.03 -29.47 14.89
C LYS A 637 -16.02 -29.89 13.80
N GLU A 638 -16.35 -30.93 13.03
CA GLU A 638 -15.48 -31.50 12.00
C GLU A 638 -15.55 -30.75 10.65
N HIS A 639 -16.72 -30.23 10.28
CA HIS A 639 -16.97 -29.63 8.95
C HIS A 639 -17.10 -28.10 8.96
N GLY A 640 -17.18 -27.50 10.15
CA GLY A 640 -17.38 -26.06 10.35
C GLY A 640 -18.84 -25.63 10.18
N TRP A 641 -19.04 -24.39 9.74
CA TRP A 641 -20.38 -23.85 9.46
C TRP A 641 -20.97 -24.36 8.14
N GLY A 642 -22.25 -24.69 8.18
CA GLY A 642 -23.05 -25.11 7.03
C GLY A 642 -24.52 -24.75 7.20
N ILE A 643 -25.33 -25.22 6.25
CA ILE A 643 -26.79 -25.05 6.20
C ILE A 643 -27.49 -26.38 6.38
N LEU A 644 -28.71 -26.32 6.91
CA LEU A 644 -29.62 -27.45 7.03
C LEU A 644 -30.66 -27.40 5.90
N VAL A 645 -30.71 -28.44 5.08
CA VAL A 645 -31.68 -28.57 3.99
C VAL A 645 -32.52 -29.82 4.25
N PRO A 646 -33.85 -29.72 4.44
CA PRO A 646 -34.68 -30.90 4.68
C PRO A 646 -34.80 -31.72 3.39
N PHE A 647 -34.83 -33.04 3.52
CA PHE A 647 -35.22 -33.92 2.41
C PHE A 647 -36.44 -34.78 2.73
N ASN A 648 -36.87 -34.83 3.99
CA ASN A 648 -38.07 -35.52 4.41
C ASN A 648 -39.16 -34.49 4.74
N ASP A 649 -40.36 -34.68 4.22
CA ASP A 649 -41.48 -33.73 4.31
C ASP A 649 -42.51 -34.14 5.38
N ASP A 650 -42.30 -35.28 6.06
CA ASP A 650 -43.21 -35.82 7.07
C ASP A 650 -42.99 -35.13 8.44
N PRO A 651 -43.97 -34.34 8.94
CA PRO A 651 -43.83 -33.58 10.17
C PRO A 651 -43.89 -34.46 11.44
N ASP A 652 -44.33 -35.72 11.38
CA ASP A 652 -44.64 -36.55 12.57
C ASP A 652 -43.53 -37.55 12.95
N ILE A 653 -42.34 -37.41 12.39
CA ILE A 653 -41.16 -38.20 12.78
C ILE A 653 -40.56 -37.63 14.08
N GLU A 654 -40.47 -38.46 15.13
CA GLU A 654 -39.72 -38.13 16.35
C GLU A 654 -38.23 -37.96 16.04
N THR A 655 -37.78 -36.72 15.88
CA THR A 655 -36.38 -36.35 15.66
C THR A 655 -35.92 -35.39 16.75
N LYS A 656 -34.61 -35.33 17.04
CA LYS A 656 -34.05 -34.35 18.00
C LYS A 656 -34.02 -32.94 17.39
N LEU A 657 -34.11 -32.85 16.07
CA LEU A 657 -34.16 -31.62 15.30
C LEU A 657 -35.61 -31.12 15.18
N PRO A 658 -35.91 -29.83 15.42
CA PRO A 658 -37.26 -29.29 15.25
C PRO A 658 -37.68 -29.20 13.76
N LEU A 659 -38.12 -30.33 13.19
CA LEU A 659 -38.47 -30.47 11.77
C LEU A 659 -39.69 -29.61 11.38
N LYS A 660 -40.70 -29.52 12.24
CA LYS A 660 -41.94 -28.76 12.00
C LYS A 660 -41.65 -27.26 11.75
N GLN A 661 -40.72 -26.67 12.50
CA GLN A 661 -40.33 -25.27 12.30
C GLN A 661 -39.39 -25.08 11.11
N LEU A 662 -38.55 -26.06 10.81
CA LEU A 662 -37.67 -26.02 9.64
C LEU A 662 -38.47 -26.09 8.33
N LEU A 663 -39.53 -26.92 8.27
CA LEU A 663 -40.46 -26.97 7.14
C LEU A 663 -41.27 -25.66 6.99
N ASN A 664 -41.66 -25.00 8.08
CA ASN A 664 -42.36 -23.71 8.03
C ASN A 664 -41.49 -22.55 7.52
N GLN A 665 -40.17 -22.61 7.75
CA GLN A 665 -39.22 -21.60 7.26
C GLN A 665 -38.86 -21.81 5.78
N TYR A 666 -39.13 -23.00 5.24
CA TYR A 666 -38.93 -23.31 3.84
C TYR A 666 -40.06 -22.68 2.99
N PRO A 667 -39.76 -21.84 1.98
CA PRO A 667 -40.76 -21.41 1.02
C PRO A 667 -41.08 -22.58 0.09
N LEU A 668 -42.04 -23.42 0.46
CA LEU A 668 -42.73 -24.25 -0.51
C LEU A 668 -43.63 -23.32 -1.33
N SER A 669 -43.37 -23.25 -2.63
CA SER A 669 -44.41 -22.98 -3.62
C SER A 669 -45.50 -24.03 -3.39
N LYS A 670 -46.48 -23.73 -2.55
CA LYS A 670 -47.68 -24.56 -2.49
C LYS A 670 -48.39 -24.33 -3.83
N PRO A 671 -48.68 -25.37 -4.63
CA PRO A 671 -49.81 -25.27 -5.53
C PRO A 671 -51.01 -25.16 -4.59
N THR A 672 -51.50 -23.93 -4.38
CA THR A 672 -52.73 -23.73 -3.64
C THR A 672 -53.84 -24.38 -4.44
N ASN A 673 -54.26 -25.57 -4.02
CA ASN A 673 -55.64 -26.00 -4.14
C ASN A 673 -56.49 -25.03 -3.32
N CYS A 674 -56.76 -23.86 -3.88
CA CYS A 674 -57.88 -23.01 -3.48
C CYS A 674 -58.93 -23.19 -4.56
N GLU A 675 -60.03 -23.85 -4.20
CA GLU A 675 -61.23 -23.90 -5.03
C GLU A 675 -61.74 -22.47 -5.23
N GLY A 676 -61.50 -21.92 -6.43
CA GLY A 676 -61.98 -20.58 -6.81
C GLY A 676 -61.36 -20.08 -8.11
N SER A 677 -62.13 -20.16 -9.19
CA SER A 677 -61.89 -19.62 -10.56
C SER A 677 -60.85 -20.36 -11.42
N THR A 678 -61.33 -21.34 -12.17
CA THR A 678 -60.59 -22.17 -13.13
C THR A 678 -60.27 -21.50 -14.48
N ASP A 679 -60.79 -20.30 -14.77
CA ASP A 679 -60.61 -19.68 -16.10
C ASP A 679 -59.33 -18.84 -16.26
N ASP A 680 -58.78 -18.28 -15.18
CA ASP A 680 -57.57 -17.44 -15.27
C ASP A 680 -56.25 -18.24 -15.26
N ALA A 681 -56.27 -19.48 -14.75
CA ALA A 681 -55.07 -20.33 -14.68
C ALA A 681 -54.72 -21.01 -16.01
N MET A 682 -55.72 -21.22 -16.90
CA MET A 682 -55.53 -21.89 -18.19
C MET A 682 -54.93 -20.97 -19.28
N LEU A 683 -54.99 -19.65 -19.09
CA LEU A 683 -54.33 -18.68 -19.98
C LEU A 683 -52.82 -18.57 -19.69
N ILE A 684 -52.42 -18.66 -18.42
CA ILE A 684 -51.02 -18.54 -18.00
C ILE A 684 -50.21 -19.80 -18.35
N LEU A 685 -50.82 -20.98 -18.21
CA LEU A 685 -50.17 -22.26 -18.53
C LEU A 685 -49.92 -22.46 -20.04
N ASN A 686 -50.79 -21.95 -20.91
CA ASN A 686 -50.60 -22.09 -22.35
C ASN A 686 -49.46 -21.21 -22.90
N GLU A 687 -49.21 -20.02 -22.32
CA GLU A 687 -48.08 -19.17 -22.72
C GLU A 687 -46.70 -19.71 -22.29
N GLU A 688 -46.63 -20.43 -21.16
CA GLU A 688 -45.39 -21.08 -20.72
C GLU A 688 -45.11 -22.39 -21.48
N ILE A 689 -46.16 -23.16 -21.79
CA ILE A 689 -46.04 -24.39 -22.59
C ILE A 689 -45.65 -24.08 -24.04
N GLU A 690 -46.17 -23.01 -24.64
CA GLU A 690 -45.74 -22.58 -25.99
C GLU A 690 -44.28 -22.09 -26.03
N LYS A 691 -43.78 -21.45 -24.96
CA LYS A 691 -42.35 -21.05 -24.88
C LYS A 691 -41.41 -22.25 -24.71
N ASP A 692 -41.84 -23.29 -24.01
CA ASP A 692 -41.05 -24.52 -23.82
C ASP A 692 -41.11 -25.48 -25.02
N LEU A 693 -42.13 -25.39 -25.88
CA LEU A 693 -42.28 -26.22 -27.08
C LEU A 693 -41.26 -25.92 -28.20
N TYR A 694 -40.53 -24.79 -28.15
CA TYR A 694 -39.58 -24.39 -29.21
C TYR A 694 -38.10 -24.71 -28.95
N LYS A 695 -37.73 -25.38 -27.85
CA LYS A 695 -36.33 -25.86 -27.64
C LYS A 695 -36.19 -27.36 -27.95
N ARG A 696 -36.29 -27.70 -29.24
CA ARG A 696 -35.86 -29.00 -29.79
C ARG A 696 -34.33 -29.08 -29.80
N GLU A 697 -33.70 -29.50 -28.69
CA GLU A 697 -32.38 -30.17 -28.72
C GLU A 697 -31.89 -30.79 -27.38
N PHE A 698 -32.71 -30.89 -26.32
CA PHE A 698 -32.23 -31.36 -25.01
C PHE A 698 -32.42 -32.87 -24.71
N TRP A 699 -32.74 -33.68 -25.71
CA TRP A 699 -32.93 -35.14 -25.52
C TRP A 699 -32.02 -35.96 -26.43
N LYS A 700 -30.76 -36.12 -26.01
CA LYS A 700 -30.01 -37.37 -26.23
C LYS A 700 -28.87 -37.47 -25.21
N HIS A 701 -29.02 -38.46 -24.33
CA HIS A 701 -28.07 -38.94 -23.31
C HIS A 701 -28.06 -38.23 -21.94
N LYS A 702 -29.17 -38.34 -21.19
CA LYS A 702 -29.06 -38.51 -19.73
C LYS A 702 -28.93 -40.00 -19.41
N LYS A 703 -27.70 -40.46 -19.13
CA LYS A 703 -27.49 -41.69 -18.38
C LYS A 703 -28.18 -41.53 -17.02
N LYS A 704 -29.12 -42.41 -16.70
CA LYS A 704 -29.62 -42.64 -15.34
C LYS A 704 -28.42 -42.97 -14.45
N ASN A 705 -28.15 -42.11 -13.46
CA ASN A 705 -27.38 -42.33 -12.21
C ASN A 705 -26.53 -41.12 -11.83
N THR A 706 -27.16 -39.99 -11.46
CA THR A 706 -26.43 -38.92 -10.75
C THR A 706 -27.34 -38.20 -9.75
N THR A 707 -27.46 -38.80 -8.55
CA THR A 707 -27.62 -38.19 -7.21
C THR A 707 -28.78 -37.22 -6.91
N ASP A 708 -29.76 -37.67 -6.11
CA ASP A 708 -30.98 -36.96 -5.64
C ASP A 708 -30.76 -35.61 -4.92
N TYR A 709 -29.59 -35.36 -4.34
CA TYR A 709 -29.34 -34.11 -3.59
C TYR A 709 -29.21 -32.87 -4.49
N LYS A 710 -28.74 -33.01 -5.74
CA LYS A 710 -28.62 -31.89 -6.72
C LYS A 710 -29.98 -31.40 -7.24
N THR A 711 -30.99 -32.25 -7.14
CA THR A 711 -32.37 -31.91 -7.50
C THR A 711 -33.06 -31.07 -6.42
N LYS A 712 -32.73 -31.27 -5.14
CA LYS A 712 -33.33 -30.56 -4.00
C LYS A 712 -32.64 -29.23 -3.64
N TYR A 713 -31.32 -29.14 -3.79
CA TYR A 713 -30.57 -27.90 -3.52
C TYR A 713 -29.68 -27.52 -4.70
N LYS A 714 -29.95 -26.33 -5.28
CA LYS A 714 -29.19 -25.74 -6.40
C LYS A 714 -28.33 -24.54 -5.96
N GLY A 715 -28.21 -24.32 -4.65
CA GLY A 715 -27.53 -23.18 -4.04
C GLY A 715 -26.02 -23.34 -3.92
N THR A 716 -25.37 -22.42 -3.19
CA THR A 716 -23.89 -22.32 -3.14
C THR A 716 -23.20 -23.22 -2.12
N GLY A 717 -23.98 -23.99 -1.37
CA GLY A 717 -23.50 -24.90 -0.32
C GLY A 717 -22.83 -26.14 -0.90
N ILE A 718 -21.79 -26.64 -0.22
CA ILE A 718 -21.01 -27.80 -0.64
C ILE A 718 -21.52 -29.03 0.11
N TRP A 719 -22.01 -30.02 -0.64
CA TRP A 719 -22.46 -31.28 -0.06
C TRP A 719 -21.30 -32.03 0.61
N CYS A 720 -21.50 -32.49 1.84
CA CYS A 720 -20.47 -33.14 2.67
C CYS A 720 -20.84 -34.56 3.11
N ASP A 721 -21.79 -35.22 2.43
CA ASP A 721 -22.24 -36.59 2.74
C ASP A 721 -22.76 -36.79 4.18
N ILE A 722 -23.24 -35.73 4.84
CA ILE A 722 -23.78 -35.79 6.20
C ILE A 722 -25.29 -35.66 6.21
N ILE A 723 -25.94 -36.72 6.70
CA ILE A 723 -27.37 -36.78 6.97
C ILE A 723 -27.59 -36.62 8.48
N LEU A 724 -28.26 -35.55 8.90
CA LEU A 724 -28.64 -35.30 10.29
C LEU A 724 -30.02 -35.90 10.56
N ASP A 725 -30.11 -36.75 11.59
CA ASP A 725 -31.34 -37.38 12.10
C ASP A 725 -32.26 -37.98 10.99
N ASN A 726 -31.68 -38.52 9.91
CA ASN A 726 -32.40 -39.07 8.74
C ASN A 726 -33.47 -38.14 8.14
N CYS A 727 -33.33 -36.83 8.32
CA CYS A 727 -34.34 -35.86 7.90
C CYS A 727 -33.77 -34.64 7.16
N CYS A 728 -32.50 -34.28 7.42
CA CYS A 728 -31.84 -33.13 6.81
C CYS A 728 -30.47 -33.48 6.22
N TYR A 729 -30.16 -32.85 5.08
CA TYR A 729 -28.83 -32.77 4.50
C TYR A 729 -28.07 -31.57 5.08
N PHE A 730 -26.82 -31.78 5.50
CA PHE A 730 -25.89 -30.71 5.86
C PHE A 730 -24.98 -30.30 4.68
N PHE A 731 -25.07 -29.04 4.23
CA PHE A 731 -24.17 -28.47 3.23
C PHE A 731 -23.22 -27.46 3.86
N LYS A 732 -21.91 -27.65 3.68
CA LYS A 732 -20.88 -26.76 4.21
C LYS A 732 -20.82 -25.45 3.43
N LEU A 733 -20.53 -24.35 4.14
CA LEU A 733 -20.34 -23.05 3.51
C LEU A 733 -19.08 -23.00 2.61
N PRO A 734 -19.14 -22.33 1.46
CA PRO A 734 -18.01 -22.23 0.54
C PRO A 734 -16.91 -21.32 1.12
N HIS A 735 -15.68 -21.83 1.17
CA HIS A 735 -14.50 -21.10 1.65
C HIS A 735 -13.66 -20.52 0.49
N LYS A 736 -13.13 -19.30 0.66
CA LYS A 736 -12.36 -18.57 -0.38
C LYS A 736 -11.14 -19.31 -0.92
N ASN A 737 -10.48 -20.08 -0.06
CA ASN A 737 -9.25 -20.83 -0.37
C ASN A 737 -9.51 -22.19 -1.01
N GLY A 738 -10.77 -22.60 -1.17
CA GLY A 738 -11.15 -23.86 -1.78
C GLY A 738 -12.04 -24.72 -0.89
N ILE A 739 -12.49 -25.85 -1.45
CA ILE A 739 -13.51 -26.74 -0.90
C ILE A 739 -13.06 -27.42 0.40
N ASN A 740 -11.77 -27.72 0.52
CA ASN A 740 -11.20 -28.48 1.65
C ASN A 740 -11.12 -27.66 2.95
N PHE A 741 -11.26 -26.33 2.90
CA PHE A 741 -11.12 -25.47 4.08
C PHE A 741 -12.47 -25.20 4.74
N ASN A 742 -12.52 -25.24 6.07
CA ASN A 742 -13.74 -25.01 6.84
C ASN A 742 -13.96 -23.52 7.12
N VAL A 743 -15.22 -23.09 7.10
CA VAL A 743 -15.58 -21.75 7.57
C VAL A 743 -15.65 -21.79 9.09
N GLY A 744 -14.79 -21.00 9.74
CA GLY A 744 -14.75 -20.89 11.20
C GLY A 744 -15.74 -19.86 11.78
N ASN A 745 -15.86 -18.70 11.13
CA ASN A 745 -16.80 -17.64 11.53
C ASN A 745 -17.55 -17.10 10.28
N PRO A 746 -18.89 -17.23 10.20
CA PRO A 746 -19.68 -16.73 9.08
C PRO A 746 -19.82 -15.20 9.08
N LEU A 747 -19.45 -14.53 10.18
CA LEU A 747 -19.36 -13.06 10.29
C LEU A 747 -17.96 -12.52 9.99
N ALA A 748 -17.05 -13.36 9.49
CA ALA A 748 -15.72 -12.93 9.09
C ALA A 748 -15.77 -11.98 7.88
N LYS A 749 -14.70 -11.20 7.71
CA LYS A 749 -14.55 -10.16 6.66
C LYS A 749 -14.98 -10.63 5.26
N ASP A 750 -14.63 -11.87 4.90
CA ASP A 750 -14.87 -12.41 3.55
C ASP A 750 -16.36 -12.65 3.24
N PHE A 751 -17.20 -12.76 4.26
CA PHE A 751 -18.64 -13.06 4.14
C PHE A 751 -19.52 -11.82 4.32
N LEU A 752 -18.97 -10.69 4.80
CA LEU A 752 -19.73 -9.46 5.04
C LEU A 752 -20.36 -8.88 3.76
N ASN A 753 -19.72 -9.05 2.61
CA ASN A 753 -20.26 -8.56 1.34
C ASN A 753 -21.50 -9.37 0.90
N LYS A 754 -21.52 -10.67 1.20
CA LYS A 754 -22.63 -11.60 0.87
C LYS A 754 -23.93 -11.27 1.60
N PHE A 755 -23.88 -10.41 2.61
CA PHE A 755 -25.06 -9.85 3.25
C PHE A 755 -25.78 -8.84 2.35
N SER A 756 -25.04 -8.03 1.59
CA SER A 756 -25.63 -7.04 0.65
C SER A 756 -26.39 -7.75 -0.46
N ASP A 757 -25.91 -8.92 -0.86
CA ASP A 757 -26.50 -9.76 -1.90
C ASP A 757 -27.69 -10.61 -1.39
N ASN A 758 -28.12 -10.39 -0.13
CA ASN A 758 -29.14 -11.18 0.58
C ASN A 758 -28.85 -12.69 0.66
N ILE A 759 -27.60 -13.12 0.42
CA ILE A 759 -27.20 -14.54 0.54
C ILE A 759 -27.08 -14.91 2.02
N LEU A 760 -26.37 -14.12 2.81
CA LEU A 760 -26.35 -14.25 4.26
C LEU A 760 -27.38 -13.26 4.82
N ALA A 761 -28.37 -13.71 5.57
CA ALA A 761 -29.40 -12.84 6.15
C ALA A 761 -29.61 -13.17 7.64
N GLY A 762 -30.26 -12.27 8.36
CA GLY A 762 -30.75 -12.55 9.70
C GLY A 762 -32.25 -12.27 9.73
N LEU A 763 -33.00 -13.10 10.45
CA LEU A 763 -34.46 -12.95 10.58
C LEU A 763 -34.86 -11.68 11.34
N ASP A 764 -33.96 -11.16 12.19
CA ASP A 764 -34.19 -10.04 13.09
C ASP A 764 -33.53 -8.75 12.64
N SER A 765 -34.20 -7.61 12.90
CA SER A 765 -33.62 -6.26 12.72
C SER A 765 -32.32 -6.05 13.50
N SER A 766 -32.17 -6.75 14.63
CA SER A 766 -30.95 -6.78 15.45
C SER A 766 -29.75 -7.35 14.69
N ALA A 767 -29.95 -8.39 13.89
CA ALA A 767 -28.89 -9.01 13.09
C ALA A 767 -28.43 -8.06 11.98
N THR A 768 -29.37 -7.44 11.27
CA THR A 768 -29.06 -6.40 10.27
C THR A 768 -28.24 -5.26 10.86
N ARG A 769 -28.59 -4.79 12.08
CA ARG A 769 -27.85 -3.72 12.76
C ARG A 769 -26.43 -4.14 13.13
N ILE A 770 -26.25 -5.32 13.72
CA ILE A 770 -24.91 -5.84 14.08
C ILE A 770 -24.04 -6.03 12.84
N LEU A 771 -24.62 -6.48 11.72
CA LEU A 771 -23.90 -6.66 10.47
C LEU A 771 -23.46 -5.32 9.88
N LYS A 772 -24.32 -4.29 9.93
CA LYS A 772 -23.94 -2.91 9.58
C LYS A 772 -22.80 -2.40 10.47
N ILE A 773 -22.84 -2.67 11.78
CA ILE A 773 -21.75 -2.32 12.71
C ILE A 773 -20.47 -3.06 12.35
N ALA A 774 -20.53 -4.38 12.14
CA ALA A 774 -19.37 -5.20 11.79
C ALA A 774 -18.68 -4.72 10.49
N ARG A 775 -19.46 -4.30 9.49
CA ARG A 775 -18.94 -3.65 8.27
C ARG A 775 -18.18 -2.36 8.60
N LYS A 776 -18.77 -1.48 9.42
CA LYS A 776 -18.15 -0.23 9.87
C LYS A 776 -16.83 -0.43 10.62
N LEU A 777 -16.77 -1.44 11.50
CA LEU A 777 -15.59 -1.73 12.33
C LEU A 777 -14.48 -2.47 11.58
N SER A 778 -14.78 -3.17 10.49
CA SER A 778 -13.84 -4.07 9.80
C SER A 778 -12.57 -3.36 9.32
N TYR A 779 -12.69 -2.14 8.79
CA TYR A 779 -11.52 -1.38 8.32
C TYR A 779 -10.62 -0.94 9.49
N TRP A 780 -11.19 -0.28 10.51
CA TRP A 780 -10.44 0.20 11.67
C TRP A 780 -9.75 -0.96 12.39
N ARG A 781 -10.45 -2.07 12.67
CA ARG A 781 -9.88 -3.24 13.36
C ARG A 781 -8.60 -3.79 12.71
N ASN A 782 -8.49 -3.70 11.38
CA ASN A 782 -7.32 -4.22 10.65
C ASN A 782 -6.16 -3.21 10.56
N ASN A 783 -6.47 -1.91 10.56
CA ASN A 783 -5.47 -0.86 10.31
C ASN A 783 -5.09 -0.07 11.58
N ARG A 784 -5.90 -0.15 12.64
CA ARG A 784 -5.78 0.61 13.88
C ARG A 784 -4.35 0.58 14.45
N ASP A 785 -3.78 -0.60 14.63
CA ASP A 785 -2.46 -0.72 15.26
C ASP A 785 -1.37 -0.07 14.38
N ARG A 786 -1.48 -0.18 13.05
CA ARG A 786 -0.54 0.43 12.11
C ARG A 786 -0.65 1.95 12.11
N ILE A 787 -1.87 2.49 12.17
CA ILE A 787 -2.15 3.93 12.21
C ILE A 787 -1.70 4.52 13.56
N MET A 788 -2.01 3.85 14.67
CA MET A 788 -1.61 4.29 16.01
C MET A 788 -0.10 4.23 16.24
N SER A 789 0.60 3.29 15.58
CA SER A 789 2.05 3.15 15.67
C SER A 789 2.86 4.19 14.89
N GLN A 790 2.21 5.08 14.12
CA GLN A 790 2.91 6.09 13.32
C GLN A 790 3.70 7.07 14.20
N LEU A 791 4.97 7.28 13.88
CA LEU A 791 5.84 8.21 14.61
C LEU A 791 5.61 9.65 14.14
N VAL A 792 4.83 10.39 14.93
CA VAL A 792 4.61 11.84 14.73
C VAL A 792 5.62 12.65 15.51
N VAL A 793 6.33 13.56 14.82
CA VAL A 793 7.20 14.54 15.45
C VAL A 793 6.54 15.91 15.38
N TRP A 794 6.26 16.49 16.54
CA TRP A 794 5.66 17.82 16.66
C TRP A 794 6.73 18.90 16.71
N PHE A 795 6.51 20.00 15.98
CA PHE A 795 7.40 21.15 15.97
C PHE A 795 7.15 22.04 17.18
N GLU A 796 8.23 22.54 17.76
CA GLU A 796 8.15 23.56 18.79
C GLU A 796 7.79 24.92 18.19
N LYS A 797 7.09 25.78 18.96
CA LYS A 797 6.65 27.10 18.49
C LYS A 797 7.81 27.98 17.99
N HIS A 798 9.00 27.82 18.57
CA HIS A 798 10.18 28.58 18.15
C HIS A 798 10.69 28.13 16.77
N CYS A 799 10.51 26.85 16.42
CA CYS A 799 10.90 26.24 15.16
C CYS A 799 9.94 26.48 13.98
N LEU A 800 8.79 27.09 14.22
CA LEU A 800 7.83 27.41 13.15
C LEU A 800 8.23 28.70 12.41
N PRO A 801 8.06 28.78 11.07
CA PRO A 801 8.11 30.04 10.32
C PRO A 801 7.19 31.11 10.93
N SER A 802 7.56 32.39 10.84
CA SER A 802 6.78 33.51 11.41
C SER A 802 5.33 33.55 10.95
N ASN A 803 5.04 33.09 9.72
CA ASN A 803 3.69 33.01 9.17
C ASN A 803 2.83 31.97 9.89
N LEU A 804 3.44 30.88 10.37
CA LEU A 804 2.78 29.77 11.04
C LEU A 804 2.63 29.99 12.55
N LYS A 805 3.49 30.83 13.17
CA LYS A 805 3.39 31.18 14.60
C LYS A 805 2.09 31.89 14.97
N LYS A 806 1.38 32.49 14.01
CA LYS A 806 0.11 33.20 14.22
C LYS A 806 -1.05 32.26 14.57
N TYR A 807 -0.95 30.99 14.19
CA TYR A 807 -2.01 30.01 14.42
C TYR A 807 -1.82 29.31 15.76
N ASN A 808 -2.91 29.08 16.51
CA ASN A 808 -2.87 28.38 17.79
C ASN A 808 -2.81 26.84 17.65
N THR A 809 -2.70 26.34 16.42
CA THR A 809 -2.64 24.91 16.11
C THR A 809 -1.21 24.36 16.23
N GLN A 810 -1.08 23.14 16.75
CA GLN A 810 0.21 22.44 16.77
C GLN A 810 0.47 21.81 15.40
N PHE A 811 1.69 21.96 14.89
CA PHE A 811 2.12 21.39 13.60
C PHE A 811 3.18 20.32 13.84
N GLY A 812 3.18 19.30 12.99
CA GLY A 812 4.15 18.22 13.02
C GLY A 812 4.31 17.59 11.63
N ALA A 813 5.08 16.52 11.59
CA ALA A 813 5.22 15.72 10.38
C ALA A 813 5.42 14.24 10.71
N ILE A 814 5.12 13.41 9.71
CA ILE A 814 5.37 11.97 9.69
C ILE A 814 6.34 11.70 8.54
N VAL A 815 7.37 10.93 8.83
CA VAL A 815 8.32 10.42 7.85
C VAL A 815 7.96 8.95 7.62
N PRO A 816 7.29 8.60 6.50
CA PRO A 816 6.87 7.23 6.24
C PRO A 816 8.08 6.33 5.97
N GLN A 817 8.03 5.09 6.48
CA GLN A 817 9.08 4.08 6.31
C GLN A 817 8.94 3.38 4.95
N VAL A 818 9.18 4.14 3.88
CA VAL A 818 9.04 3.65 2.50
C VAL A 818 10.25 2.80 2.13
N VAL A 819 10.01 1.52 1.86
CA VAL A 819 10.99 0.64 1.22
C VAL A 819 10.92 0.90 -0.28
N VAL A 820 11.89 1.62 -0.84
CA VAL A 820 11.84 2.17 -2.19
C VAL A 820 11.67 1.08 -3.26
N CYS A 821 12.32 -0.06 -3.08
CA CYS A 821 12.13 -1.24 -3.94
C CYS A 821 11.78 -2.48 -3.10
N GLY A 822 10.56 -2.51 -2.56
CA GLY A 822 10.11 -3.59 -1.67
C GLY A 822 9.59 -4.85 -2.38
N THR A 823 9.28 -4.76 -3.68
CA THR A 823 8.81 -5.89 -4.50
C THR A 823 9.79 -6.23 -5.63
N LEU A 824 9.67 -7.43 -6.19
CA LEU A 824 10.37 -7.83 -7.43
C LEU A 824 10.15 -6.86 -8.61
N THR A 825 8.99 -6.21 -8.63
CA THR A 825 8.61 -5.24 -9.67
C THR A 825 9.20 -3.85 -9.40
N ARG A 826 10.07 -3.71 -8.39
CA ARG A 826 10.70 -2.46 -7.94
C ARG A 826 9.72 -1.42 -7.39
N ARG A 827 8.50 -1.82 -7.06
CA ARG A 827 7.54 -0.91 -6.45
C ARG A 827 7.95 -0.59 -5.01
N ALA A 828 7.73 0.66 -4.64
CA ALA A 828 7.83 1.07 -3.26
C ALA A 828 6.76 0.36 -2.42
N VAL A 829 7.12 0.04 -1.18
CA VAL A 829 6.22 -0.62 -0.22
C VAL A 829 6.25 0.13 1.09
N GLU A 830 5.07 0.52 1.56
CA GLU A 830 4.85 0.97 2.93
C GLU A 830 3.48 0.42 3.42
N PRO A 831 3.38 -0.20 4.61
CA PRO A 831 2.18 -0.95 5.02
C PRO A 831 0.93 -0.13 5.37
N THR A 832 1.03 1.20 5.54
CA THR A 832 -0.02 2.05 6.12
C THR A 832 -0.56 3.05 5.10
N TRP A 833 0.29 3.95 4.64
CA TRP A 833 0.05 5.02 3.70
C TRP A 833 -0.11 4.52 2.27
N MET A 834 0.76 3.63 1.78
CA MET A 834 0.61 3.11 0.41
C MET A 834 -0.55 2.10 0.26
N THR A 835 -1.17 1.68 1.37
CA THR A 835 -2.39 0.86 1.37
C THR A 835 -3.62 1.60 1.89
N ALA A 836 -3.48 2.91 2.14
CA ALA A 836 -4.56 3.75 2.65
C ALA A 836 -5.72 3.76 1.65
N SER A 837 -6.92 3.41 2.11
CA SER A 837 -8.11 3.46 1.28
C SER A 837 -8.64 4.89 1.18
N ASN A 838 -9.46 5.15 0.17
CA ASN A 838 -10.25 6.37 0.12
C ASN A 838 -11.34 6.36 1.20
N ALA A 839 -11.81 7.56 1.57
CA ALA A 839 -12.87 7.74 2.55
C ALA A 839 -14.16 7.04 2.08
N HIS A 840 -14.81 6.32 2.99
CA HIS A 840 -16.03 5.60 2.72
C HIS A 840 -17.02 5.74 3.88
N VAL A 841 -18.28 6.03 3.55
CA VAL A 841 -19.36 6.33 4.52
C VAL A 841 -19.62 5.18 5.50
N GLU A 842 -19.31 3.96 5.10
CA GLU A 842 -19.44 2.76 5.95
C GLU A 842 -18.12 2.25 6.56
N ARG A 843 -17.04 3.04 6.62
CA ARG A 843 -15.76 2.58 7.19
C ARG A 843 -15.18 3.63 8.13
N ILE A 844 -15.08 3.28 9.40
CA ILE A 844 -14.50 4.14 10.45
C ILE A 844 -13.03 4.38 10.15
N GLY A 845 -12.58 5.63 10.25
CA GLY A 845 -11.18 6.02 10.07
C GLY A 845 -10.67 5.89 8.62
N SER A 846 -11.54 5.70 7.63
CA SER A 846 -11.15 5.61 6.23
C SER A 846 -10.70 6.96 5.62
N GLU A 847 -10.94 8.07 6.33
CA GLU A 847 -10.49 9.42 6.03
C GLU A 847 -9.02 9.70 6.35
N LEU A 848 -8.22 8.65 6.65
CA LEU A 848 -6.81 8.74 7.03
C LEU A 848 -5.97 9.64 6.11
N ARG A 849 -6.17 9.55 4.79
CA ARG A 849 -5.43 10.37 3.81
C ARG A 849 -5.65 11.86 4.10
N SER A 850 -6.88 12.25 4.41
CA SER A 850 -7.28 13.62 4.65
C SER A 850 -6.72 14.24 5.94
N MET A 851 -6.08 13.43 6.79
CA MET A 851 -5.38 13.92 7.97
C MET A 851 -3.96 14.39 7.67
N VAL A 852 -3.45 14.11 6.47
CA VAL A 852 -2.25 14.75 5.95
C VAL A 852 -2.66 16.12 5.40
N GLN A 853 -2.31 17.17 6.14
CA GLN A 853 -2.73 18.54 5.87
C GLN A 853 -1.51 19.41 5.66
N ALA A 854 -1.50 20.14 4.54
CA ALA A 854 -0.47 21.12 4.26
C ALA A 854 -0.49 22.23 5.33
N PRO A 855 0.67 22.67 5.84
CA PRO A 855 0.71 23.82 6.72
C PRO A 855 0.24 25.08 5.98
N PRO A 856 -0.39 26.06 6.66
CA PRO A 856 -0.82 27.31 6.04
C PRO A 856 0.29 27.98 5.22
N GLY A 857 -0.03 28.37 3.98
CA GLY A 857 0.95 28.89 3.01
C GLY A 857 1.62 27.83 2.14
N TYR A 858 1.21 26.56 2.27
CA TYR A 858 1.56 25.46 1.38
C TYR A 858 0.29 24.76 0.88
N ASN A 859 0.42 24.07 -0.25
CA ASN A 859 -0.61 23.25 -0.87
C ASN A 859 0.01 21.92 -1.30
N ILE A 860 -0.82 20.88 -1.31
CA ILE A 860 -0.50 19.59 -1.91
C ILE A 860 -0.97 19.63 -3.37
N VAL A 861 -0.05 19.37 -4.27
CA VAL A 861 -0.30 19.30 -5.72
C VAL A 861 0.03 17.91 -6.21
N GLY A 862 -0.84 17.32 -7.02
CA GLY A 862 -0.51 16.08 -7.69
C GLY A 862 -1.66 15.51 -8.51
N ALA A 863 -1.40 14.41 -9.20
CA ALA A 863 -2.34 13.83 -10.13
C ALA A 863 -2.27 12.30 -10.11
N ASP A 864 -3.36 11.67 -10.55
CA ASP A 864 -3.44 10.24 -10.86
C ASP A 864 -3.10 10.06 -12.35
N VAL A 865 -2.22 9.11 -12.68
CA VAL A 865 -1.91 8.80 -14.08
C VAL A 865 -3.00 7.88 -14.62
N ASP A 866 -3.90 8.43 -15.43
CA ASP A 866 -5.02 7.68 -16.00
C ASP A 866 -4.55 6.41 -16.72
N SER A 867 -5.01 5.27 -16.20
CA SER A 867 -4.78 3.93 -16.75
C SER A 867 -3.31 3.68 -17.15
N GLN A 868 -2.36 4.11 -16.31
CA GLN A 868 -0.91 4.07 -16.59
C GLN A 868 -0.44 2.73 -17.16
N GLU A 869 -0.71 1.63 -16.46
CA GLU A 869 -0.28 0.29 -16.86
C GLU A 869 -0.98 -0.20 -18.13
N LEU A 870 -2.23 0.21 -18.33
CA LEU A 870 -3.01 -0.13 -19.51
C LEU A 870 -2.46 0.55 -20.75
N TRP A 871 -2.12 1.84 -20.63
CA TRP A 871 -1.47 2.61 -21.68
C TRP A 871 -0.08 2.05 -22.02
N ILE A 872 0.71 1.66 -21.00
CA ILE A 872 2.01 0.99 -21.22
C ILE A 872 1.82 -0.32 -21.98
N ALA A 873 0.82 -1.12 -21.64
CA ALA A 873 0.52 -2.34 -22.39
C ALA A 873 0.10 -2.01 -23.84
N SER A 874 -0.72 -0.97 -24.03
CA SER A 874 -1.27 -0.61 -25.35
C SER A 874 -0.18 -0.11 -26.30
N ILE A 875 0.68 0.77 -25.81
CA ILE A 875 1.80 1.34 -26.58
C ILE A 875 2.84 0.27 -26.97
N ILE A 876 3.08 -0.73 -26.10
CA ILE A 876 3.94 -1.89 -26.42
C ILE A 876 3.34 -2.71 -27.56
N GLY A 877 2.01 -2.89 -27.58
CA GLY A 877 1.30 -3.61 -28.64
C GLY A 877 1.32 -2.86 -29.98
N ASP A 878 1.02 -1.56 -29.96
CA ASP A 878 1.00 -0.69 -31.14
C ASP A 878 2.40 -0.55 -31.76
N ALA A 879 3.43 -0.38 -30.92
CA ALA A 879 4.83 -0.34 -31.33
C ALA A 879 5.25 -1.63 -32.06
N TYR A 880 4.86 -2.79 -31.54
CA TYR A 880 5.19 -4.10 -32.13
C TYR A 880 4.44 -4.37 -33.44
N HIS A 881 3.19 -3.92 -33.57
CA HIS A 881 2.41 -4.21 -34.77
C HIS A 881 2.89 -3.42 -35.99
N LYS A 882 2.97 -2.07 -35.87
CA LYS A 882 3.32 -1.16 -36.99
C LYS A 882 3.95 0.19 -36.57
N LYS A 883 4.30 0.40 -35.29
CA LYS A 883 4.85 1.68 -34.78
C LYS A 883 3.94 2.89 -35.02
N LEU A 884 2.62 2.66 -35.00
CA LEU A 884 1.60 3.70 -35.14
C LEU A 884 0.65 3.62 -33.94
N HIS A 885 0.41 4.75 -33.28
CA HIS A 885 -0.53 4.84 -32.17
C HIS A 885 -1.96 4.49 -32.62
N GLY A 886 -2.63 3.60 -31.89
CA GLY A 886 -3.98 3.15 -32.22
C GLY A 886 -4.05 2.12 -33.34
N ALA A 887 -2.92 1.58 -33.81
CA ALA A 887 -2.90 0.56 -34.86
C ALA A 887 -3.58 -0.76 -34.43
N THR A 888 -3.65 -1.04 -33.13
CA THR A 888 -4.38 -2.19 -32.60
C THR A 888 -5.75 -1.76 -32.03
N PRO A 889 -6.78 -2.64 -32.08
CA PRO A 889 -8.06 -2.36 -31.44
C PRO A 889 -7.91 -2.02 -29.94
N PHE A 890 -6.97 -2.69 -29.28
CA PHE A 890 -6.64 -2.42 -27.88
C PHE A 890 -6.03 -1.02 -27.66
N GLY A 891 -5.09 -0.61 -28.51
CA GLY A 891 -4.55 0.76 -28.56
C GLY A 891 -5.65 1.80 -28.70
N TRP A 892 -6.53 1.62 -29.69
CA TRP A 892 -7.62 2.54 -29.97
C TRP A 892 -8.62 2.67 -28.80
N MET A 893 -9.08 1.54 -28.26
CA MET A 893 -9.99 1.51 -27.10
C MET A 893 -9.39 2.15 -25.85
N THR A 894 -8.06 2.15 -25.72
CA THR A 894 -7.37 2.74 -24.56
C THR A 894 -7.14 4.24 -24.73
N LEU A 895 -6.87 4.72 -25.95
CA LEU A 895 -6.53 6.11 -26.22
C LEU A 895 -7.75 7.03 -26.43
N ILE A 896 -8.84 6.49 -26.98
CA ILE A 896 -10.06 7.24 -27.35
C ILE A 896 -11.31 6.74 -26.61
N GLY A 897 -11.29 5.49 -26.11
CA GLY A 897 -12.46 4.87 -25.49
C GLY A 897 -12.96 5.62 -24.26
N ASN A 898 -14.27 5.87 -24.20
CA ASN A 898 -14.91 6.61 -23.12
C ASN A 898 -15.82 5.71 -22.29
N LYS A 899 -15.77 5.89 -20.96
CA LYS A 899 -16.63 5.17 -20.01
C LYS A 899 -18.12 5.46 -20.23
N SER A 900 -18.47 6.70 -20.57
CA SER A 900 -19.86 7.12 -20.79
C SER A 900 -20.50 6.46 -22.01
N ASN A 901 -19.71 6.23 -23.05
CA ASN A 901 -20.18 5.70 -24.33
C ASN A 901 -20.07 4.17 -24.39
N GLU A 902 -19.63 3.53 -23.30
CA GLU A 902 -19.33 2.08 -23.23
C GLU A 902 -18.33 1.60 -24.30
N THR A 903 -17.52 2.51 -24.86
CA THR A 903 -16.51 2.22 -25.89
C THR A 903 -15.14 1.91 -25.30
N ASP A 904 -14.97 2.01 -23.98
CA ASP A 904 -13.74 1.59 -23.32
C ASP A 904 -13.61 0.07 -23.25
N MET A 905 -12.36 -0.42 -23.25
CA MET A 905 -12.06 -1.86 -23.27
C MET A 905 -12.77 -2.64 -22.15
N HIS A 906 -12.94 -2.06 -20.96
CA HIS A 906 -13.62 -2.74 -19.85
C HIS A 906 -15.11 -2.92 -20.14
N SER A 907 -15.77 -1.90 -20.70
CA SER A 907 -17.19 -1.98 -21.08
C SER A 907 -17.42 -2.93 -22.25
N ILE A 908 -16.54 -2.94 -23.24
CA ILE A 908 -16.59 -3.90 -24.36
C ILE A 908 -16.44 -5.33 -23.87
N THR A 909 -15.48 -5.59 -22.97
CA THR A 909 -15.29 -6.93 -22.37
C THR A 909 -16.49 -7.32 -21.52
N ALA A 910 -17.01 -6.39 -20.72
CA ALA A 910 -18.20 -6.58 -19.89
C ALA A 910 -19.42 -6.97 -20.73
N LYS A 911 -19.67 -6.25 -21.82
CA LYS A 911 -20.76 -6.51 -22.78
C LYS A 911 -20.62 -7.84 -23.50
N ALA A 912 -19.40 -8.21 -23.91
CA ALA A 912 -19.14 -9.47 -24.61
C ALA A 912 -19.39 -10.73 -23.75
N VAL A 913 -19.14 -10.62 -22.44
CA VAL A 913 -19.22 -11.73 -21.46
C VAL A 913 -20.52 -11.70 -20.65
N GLY A 914 -21.19 -10.54 -20.55
CA GLY A 914 -22.39 -10.34 -19.73
C GLY A 914 -22.08 -10.19 -18.24
N ILE A 915 -21.06 -9.39 -17.90
CA ILE A 915 -20.68 -9.08 -16.51
C ILE A 915 -20.65 -7.58 -16.26
N SER A 916 -20.56 -7.14 -15.00
CA SER A 916 -20.40 -5.71 -14.69
C SER A 916 -19.03 -5.19 -15.15
N ARG A 917 -18.96 -3.89 -15.44
CA ARG A 917 -17.71 -3.22 -15.83
C ARG A 917 -16.62 -3.35 -14.78
N ASP A 918 -16.95 -3.27 -13.50
CA ASP A 918 -15.96 -3.37 -12.42
C ASP A 918 -15.39 -4.79 -12.29
N HIS A 919 -16.21 -5.83 -12.50
CA HIS A 919 -15.74 -7.21 -12.60
C HIS A 919 -14.84 -7.41 -13.84
N ALA A 920 -15.24 -6.85 -14.98
CA ALA A 920 -14.43 -6.88 -16.20
C ALA A 920 -13.09 -6.15 -16.03
N LYS A 921 -13.07 -5.04 -15.29
CA LYS A 921 -11.84 -4.32 -14.94
C LYS A 921 -10.87 -5.25 -14.20
N ILE A 922 -11.31 -5.89 -13.12
CA ILE A 922 -10.46 -6.81 -12.34
C ILE A 922 -9.89 -7.92 -13.23
N ILE A 923 -10.73 -8.50 -14.10
CA ILE A 923 -10.32 -9.59 -14.99
C ILE A 923 -9.32 -9.10 -16.05
N ASN A 924 -9.54 -7.94 -16.68
CA ASN A 924 -8.63 -7.41 -17.71
C ASN A 924 -7.25 -7.10 -17.15
N TYR A 925 -7.16 -6.46 -15.98
CA TYR A 925 -5.87 -6.23 -15.33
C TYR A 925 -5.17 -7.55 -15.00
N ALA A 926 -5.89 -8.53 -14.43
CA ALA A 926 -5.31 -9.84 -14.15
C ALA A 926 -4.79 -10.54 -15.42
N ARG A 927 -5.51 -10.43 -16.54
CA ARG A 927 -5.12 -11.00 -17.84
C ARG A 927 -3.85 -10.35 -18.40
N ILE A 928 -3.74 -9.02 -18.33
CA ILE A 928 -2.55 -8.27 -18.76
C ILE A 928 -1.32 -8.70 -17.94
N TYR A 929 -1.51 -9.02 -16.65
CA TYR A 929 -0.46 -9.60 -15.80
C TYR A 929 -0.16 -11.09 -16.06
N GLY A 930 -0.69 -11.66 -17.14
CA GLY A 930 -0.41 -13.04 -17.54
C GLY A 930 -1.28 -14.09 -16.85
N ALA A 931 -2.38 -13.71 -16.17
CA ALA A 931 -3.30 -14.70 -15.62
C ALA A 931 -4.01 -15.49 -16.74
N GLY A 932 -4.04 -16.82 -16.59
CA GLY A 932 -4.62 -17.73 -17.57
C GLY A 932 -6.13 -17.93 -17.43
N GLN A 933 -6.70 -18.72 -18.34
CA GLN A 933 -8.15 -18.99 -18.40
C GLN A 933 -8.74 -19.55 -17.10
N LYS A 934 -8.06 -20.51 -16.46
CA LYS A 934 -8.51 -21.12 -15.19
C LYS A 934 -8.69 -20.10 -14.06
N PHE A 935 -7.88 -19.04 -14.06
CA PHE A 935 -7.99 -17.98 -13.06
C PHE A 935 -9.25 -17.14 -13.29
N ALA A 936 -9.56 -16.81 -14.55
CA ALA A 936 -10.79 -16.11 -14.90
C ALA A 936 -12.04 -16.96 -14.59
N GLU A 937 -12.01 -18.27 -14.83
CA GLU A 937 -13.11 -19.18 -14.45
C GLU A 937 -13.39 -19.15 -12.95
N ARG A 938 -12.33 -19.20 -12.13
CA ARG A 938 -12.46 -19.10 -10.68
C ARG A 938 -12.99 -17.74 -10.24
N LEU A 939 -12.53 -16.64 -10.86
CA LEU A 939 -13.02 -15.30 -10.55
C LEU A 939 -14.49 -15.10 -10.94
N LEU A 940 -14.90 -15.57 -12.12
CA LEU A 940 -16.29 -15.51 -12.56
C LEU A 940 -17.22 -16.23 -11.59
N LYS A 941 -16.82 -17.41 -11.09
CA LYS A 941 -17.54 -18.13 -10.04
C LYS A 941 -17.52 -17.41 -8.68
N GLN A 942 -16.47 -16.65 -8.37
CA GLN A 942 -16.42 -15.85 -7.14
C GLN A 942 -17.37 -14.65 -7.20
N PHE A 943 -17.46 -13.99 -8.36
CA PHE A 943 -18.38 -12.88 -8.60
C PHE A 943 -19.83 -13.33 -8.67
N ASN A 944 -20.09 -14.47 -9.31
CA ASN A 944 -21.41 -15.07 -9.35
C ASN A 944 -21.33 -16.55 -8.93
N PRO A 945 -21.52 -16.85 -7.63
CA PRO A 945 -21.51 -18.21 -7.11
C PRO A 945 -22.58 -19.14 -7.70
N THR A 946 -23.67 -18.59 -8.25
CA THR A 946 -24.75 -19.38 -8.88
C THR A 946 -24.41 -19.83 -10.31
N MET A 947 -23.32 -19.32 -10.89
CA MET A 947 -22.91 -19.66 -12.25
C MET A 947 -22.37 -21.11 -12.33
N GLU A 948 -22.94 -21.92 -13.23
CA GLU A 948 -22.45 -23.27 -13.48
C GLU A 948 -21.01 -23.28 -14.01
N GLU A 949 -20.26 -24.35 -13.72
CA GLU A 949 -18.89 -24.52 -14.19
C GLU A 949 -18.76 -24.51 -15.71
N LYS A 950 -19.73 -25.09 -16.42
CA LYS A 950 -19.74 -25.11 -17.89
C LYS A 950 -19.91 -23.71 -18.48
N ASP A 951 -20.80 -22.90 -17.90
CA ASP A 951 -21.02 -21.52 -18.31
C ASP A 951 -19.78 -20.66 -18.01
N ALA A 952 -19.18 -20.83 -16.84
CA ALA A 952 -17.93 -20.14 -16.49
C ALA A 952 -16.78 -20.45 -17.46
N ILE A 953 -16.63 -21.73 -17.86
CA ILE A 953 -15.64 -22.16 -18.87
C ILE A 953 -15.98 -21.59 -20.25
N SER A 954 -17.26 -21.59 -20.64
CA SER A 954 -17.69 -21.06 -21.93
C SER A 954 -17.41 -19.55 -22.04
N LYS A 955 -17.82 -18.79 -21.01
CA LYS A 955 -17.59 -17.34 -20.88
C LYS A 955 -16.10 -17.00 -20.83
N SER A 956 -15.31 -17.73 -20.05
CA SER A 956 -13.86 -17.51 -19.99
C SER A 956 -13.20 -17.78 -21.34
N LYS A 957 -13.54 -18.89 -22.02
CA LYS A 957 -13.00 -19.24 -23.32
C LYS A 957 -13.37 -18.20 -24.38
N LYS A 958 -14.63 -17.75 -24.42
CA LYS A 958 -15.10 -16.69 -25.32
C LYS A 958 -14.32 -15.39 -25.08
N MET A 959 -14.14 -15.00 -23.82
CA MET A 959 -13.40 -13.81 -23.44
C MET A 959 -11.93 -13.89 -23.90
N PHE A 960 -11.21 -14.98 -23.62
CA PHE A 960 -9.82 -15.15 -24.03
C PHE A 960 -9.65 -15.23 -25.55
N ALA A 961 -10.60 -15.83 -26.27
CA ALA A 961 -10.58 -15.88 -27.72
C ALA A 961 -10.75 -14.48 -28.36
N LEU A 962 -11.63 -13.64 -27.82
CA LEU A 962 -11.86 -12.27 -28.31
C LEU A 962 -10.70 -11.31 -28.02
N THR A 963 -9.99 -11.56 -26.91
CA THR A 963 -8.95 -10.66 -26.39
C THR A 963 -7.55 -11.14 -26.73
N LYS A 964 -7.09 -12.23 -26.11
CA LYS A 964 -5.75 -12.80 -26.34
C LYS A 964 -5.62 -13.47 -27.71
N GLY A 965 -6.71 -14.03 -28.24
CA GLY A 965 -6.74 -14.72 -29.54
C GLY A 965 -6.39 -16.21 -29.44
N LYS A 966 -5.93 -16.79 -30.55
CA LYS A 966 -5.52 -18.20 -30.65
C LYS A 966 -4.00 -18.30 -30.85
N LYS A 967 -3.35 -19.30 -30.24
CA LYS A 967 -1.95 -19.62 -30.51
C LYS A 967 -1.83 -20.35 -31.85
N VAL A 968 -0.95 -19.85 -32.70
CA VAL A 968 -0.56 -20.44 -33.98
C VAL A 968 0.94 -20.72 -34.02
N TYR A 969 1.32 -21.71 -34.80
CA TYR A 969 2.69 -22.13 -35.03
C TYR A 969 3.01 -21.99 -36.52
N THR A 970 4.17 -21.39 -36.82
CA THR A 970 4.68 -21.22 -38.18
C THR A 970 5.91 -22.10 -38.35
N LEU A 971 6.03 -22.80 -39.48
CA LEU A 971 7.18 -23.64 -39.78
C LEU A 971 8.47 -22.79 -39.87
N LYS A 972 9.61 -23.41 -39.56
CA LYS A 972 10.92 -22.83 -39.88
C LYS A 972 11.18 -22.96 -41.38
N PRO A 973 11.91 -22.02 -42.00
CA PRO A 973 12.15 -22.00 -43.44
C PRO A 973 12.80 -23.30 -43.96
N GLU A 974 13.59 -23.97 -43.13
CA GLU A 974 14.26 -25.24 -43.42
C GLU A 974 13.32 -26.44 -43.63
N TYR A 975 12.07 -26.32 -43.17
CA TYR A 975 11.05 -27.38 -43.21
C TYR A 975 9.90 -27.05 -44.16
N ILE A 976 10.01 -25.96 -44.93
CA ILE A 976 9.08 -25.62 -46.00
C ILE A 976 9.50 -26.42 -47.23
N ASN A 977 8.83 -27.55 -47.46
CA ASN A 977 9.04 -28.44 -48.60
C ASN A 977 7.71 -28.62 -49.36
N GLU A 978 7.73 -29.32 -50.51
CA GLU A 978 6.52 -29.60 -51.33
C GLU A 978 5.38 -30.29 -50.54
N ASP A 979 5.69 -30.99 -49.44
CA ASP A 979 4.70 -31.66 -48.57
C ASP A 979 4.13 -30.78 -47.43
N LEU A 980 4.77 -29.64 -47.12
CA LEU A 980 4.43 -28.78 -45.98
C LEU A 980 4.28 -27.31 -46.42
N GLU A 981 3.04 -26.89 -46.58
CA GLU A 981 2.67 -25.51 -46.95
C GLU A 981 3.09 -24.48 -45.88
N ASP A 982 3.53 -23.30 -46.32
CA ASP A 982 3.77 -22.16 -45.43
C ASP A 982 2.45 -21.53 -44.97
N ARG A 983 1.83 -22.16 -43.97
CA ARG A 983 0.57 -21.73 -43.36
C ARG A 983 0.65 -21.74 -41.84
N GLN A 984 -0.32 -21.08 -41.21
CA GLN A 984 -0.45 -21.08 -39.75
C GLN A 984 -1.08 -22.39 -39.26
N TYR A 985 -0.35 -23.13 -38.42
CA TYR A 985 -0.80 -24.40 -37.85
C TYR A 985 -1.33 -24.21 -36.42
N THR A 986 -2.40 -24.93 -36.10
CA THR A 986 -2.87 -25.06 -34.72
C THR A 986 -1.94 -25.95 -33.89
N LEU A 987 -2.02 -25.87 -32.56
CA LEU A 987 -1.21 -26.72 -31.67
C LEU A 987 -1.34 -28.22 -31.99
N PHE A 988 -2.56 -28.66 -32.30
CA PHE A 988 -2.84 -30.06 -32.58
C PHE A 988 -2.17 -30.53 -33.89
N GLU A 989 -2.24 -29.71 -34.94
CA GLU A 989 -1.58 -29.98 -36.21
C GLU A 989 -0.06 -29.93 -36.09
N ALA A 990 0.47 -28.93 -35.38
CA ALA A 990 1.90 -28.80 -35.14
C ALA A 990 2.46 -29.99 -34.34
N MET A 991 1.72 -30.46 -33.32
CA MET A 991 2.07 -31.68 -32.58
C MET A 991 2.01 -32.94 -33.46
N LYS A 992 1.03 -33.03 -34.36
CA LYS A 992 0.91 -34.15 -35.30
C LYS A 992 2.12 -34.18 -36.25
N ILE A 993 2.50 -33.03 -36.79
CA ILE A 993 3.68 -32.88 -37.65
C ILE A 993 4.96 -33.21 -36.85
N ALA A 994 5.12 -32.69 -35.64
CA ALA A 994 6.27 -33.01 -34.78
C ALA A 994 6.42 -34.51 -34.50
N LYS A 995 5.30 -35.22 -34.28
CA LYS A 995 5.29 -36.68 -34.12
C LYS A 995 5.68 -37.42 -35.40
N VAL A 996 5.24 -36.94 -36.57
CA VAL A 996 5.59 -37.54 -37.88
C VAL A 996 7.10 -37.43 -38.13
N PHE A 997 7.71 -36.30 -37.80
CA PHE A 997 9.16 -36.08 -37.97
C PHE A 997 10.01 -36.58 -36.79
N GLN A 998 9.41 -37.13 -35.73
CA GLN A 998 10.07 -37.55 -34.48
C GLN A 998 11.00 -36.49 -33.86
N LYS A 999 10.68 -35.20 -34.05
CA LYS A 999 11.47 -34.07 -33.56
C LYS A 999 10.67 -33.23 -32.57
N SER A 1000 11.37 -32.45 -31.75
CA SER A 1000 10.70 -31.55 -30.80
C SER A 1000 9.96 -30.42 -31.53
N LEU A 1001 8.89 -29.89 -30.92
CA LEU A 1001 8.09 -28.80 -31.51
C LEU A 1001 8.96 -27.56 -31.81
N THR A 1002 9.94 -27.29 -30.97
CA THR A 1002 10.90 -26.18 -31.06
C THR A 1002 11.92 -26.33 -32.18
N GLU A 1003 12.16 -27.56 -32.65
CA GLU A 1003 13.07 -27.81 -33.77
C GLU A 1003 12.40 -27.49 -35.11
N ILE A 1004 11.14 -27.89 -35.28
CA ILE A 1004 10.41 -27.76 -36.56
C ILE A 1004 9.70 -26.41 -36.69
N PHE A 1005 9.10 -25.92 -35.61
CA PHE A 1005 8.30 -24.70 -35.62
C PHE A 1005 9.03 -23.54 -34.94
N ASN A 1006 8.74 -22.34 -35.40
CA ASN A 1006 9.05 -21.12 -34.67
C ASN A 1006 8.24 -21.04 -33.36
N LYS A 1007 8.65 -20.16 -32.44
CA LYS A 1007 7.92 -19.90 -31.20
C LYS A 1007 6.46 -19.53 -31.51
N SER A 1008 5.53 -20.05 -30.70
CA SER A 1008 4.10 -19.82 -30.87
C SER A 1008 3.76 -18.32 -30.83
N LYS A 1009 2.87 -17.85 -31.71
CA LYS A 1009 2.35 -16.47 -31.69
C LYS A 1009 0.84 -16.48 -31.50
N TRP A 1010 0.32 -15.46 -30.82
CA TRP A 1010 -1.10 -15.18 -30.70
C TRP A 1010 -1.59 -14.38 -31.90
N VAL A 1011 -2.72 -14.78 -32.48
CA VAL A 1011 -3.35 -14.13 -33.63
C VAL A 1011 -4.88 -14.08 -33.43
N ASN A 1012 -5.55 -13.13 -34.10
CA ASN A 1012 -7.01 -12.94 -34.12
C ASN A 1012 -7.65 -12.53 -32.79
N GLY A 1013 -6.90 -11.93 -31.87
CA GLY A 1013 -7.43 -11.26 -30.68
C GLY A 1013 -7.10 -9.77 -30.70
N SER A 1014 -7.92 -8.97 -30.01
CA SER A 1014 -7.73 -7.51 -29.90
C SER A 1014 -6.40 -7.11 -29.22
N GLU A 1015 -5.87 -7.96 -28.32
CA GLU A 1015 -4.66 -7.73 -27.53
C GLU A 1015 -3.48 -8.63 -27.98
N SER A 1016 -3.62 -9.40 -29.06
CA SER A 1016 -2.64 -10.41 -29.46
C SER A 1016 -1.24 -9.84 -29.70
N ALA A 1017 -1.12 -8.65 -30.30
CA ALA A 1017 0.15 -7.99 -30.55
C ALA A 1017 0.92 -7.68 -29.25
N MET A 1018 0.21 -7.17 -28.23
CA MET A 1018 0.78 -6.87 -26.92
C MET A 1018 1.27 -8.15 -26.23
N PHE A 1019 0.47 -9.22 -26.19
CA PHE A 1019 0.91 -10.48 -25.59
C PHE A 1019 2.10 -11.11 -26.29
N ASN A 1020 2.17 -11.02 -27.62
CA ASN A 1020 3.32 -11.51 -28.38
C ASN A 1020 4.60 -10.78 -27.96
N ARG A 1021 4.54 -9.46 -27.87
CA ARG A 1021 5.70 -8.65 -27.46
C ARG A 1021 6.08 -8.88 -26.00
N LEU A 1022 5.11 -9.01 -25.10
CA LEU A 1022 5.38 -9.32 -23.68
C LEU A 1022 5.98 -10.72 -23.50
N GLU A 1023 5.48 -11.74 -24.21
CA GLU A 1023 6.04 -13.10 -24.20
C GLU A 1023 7.45 -13.10 -24.81
N GLU A 1024 7.72 -12.32 -25.85
CA GLU A 1024 9.07 -12.17 -26.45
C GLU A 1024 10.08 -11.59 -25.44
N ILE A 1025 9.72 -10.50 -24.74
CA ILE A 1025 10.58 -9.89 -23.71
C ILE A 1025 10.79 -10.86 -22.55
N ALA A 1026 9.72 -11.52 -22.08
CA ALA A 1026 9.78 -12.43 -20.95
C ALA A 1026 10.59 -13.72 -21.22
N CYS A 1027 10.56 -14.22 -22.46
CA CYS A 1027 11.32 -15.40 -22.89
C CYS A 1027 12.73 -15.07 -23.40
N SER A 1028 13.18 -13.81 -23.33
CA SER A 1028 14.56 -13.45 -23.66
C SER A 1028 15.51 -13.95 -22.57
N PRO A 1029 16.79 -14.24 -22.89
CA PRO A 1029 17.76 -14.76 -21.91
C PRO A 1029 18.05 -13.74 -20.80
N ASN A 1030 18.03 -12.44 -21.14
CA ASN A 1030 18.19 -11.34 -20.20
C ASN A 1030 16.97 -10.40 -20.32
N PRO A 1031 15.83 -10.70 -19.65
CA PRO A 1031 14.64 -9.85 -19.73
C PRO A 1031 14.91 -8.46 -19.18
N VAL A 1032 14.62 -7.45 -20.02
CA VAL A 1032 14.77 -6.03 -19.68
C VAL A 1032 13.45 -5.28 -19.80
N THR A 1033 13.29 -4.20 -19.05
CA THR A 1033 12.14 -3.30 -19.20
C THR A 1033 12.21 -2.53 -20.52
N PRO A 1034 11.05 -2.19 -21.12
CA PRO A 1034 11.00 -1.60 -22.46
C PRO A 1034 11.52 -0.16 -22.54
N PHE A 1035 11.59 0.57 -21.42
CA PHE A 1035 11.92 2.01 -21.43
C PHE A 1035 13.36 2.28 -20.98
N LEU A 1036 13.73 1.84 -19.77
CA LEU A 1036 15.03 2.13 -19.15
C LEU A 1036 16.00 0.93 -19.17
N ASN A 1037 15.68 -0.15 -19.87
CA ASN A 1037 16.49 -1.36 -19.99
C ASN A 1037 16.88 -1.98 -18.64
N CYS A 1038 15.99 -1.91 -17.64
CA CYS A 1038 16.23 -2.45 -16.31
C CYS A 1038 16.08 -3.99 -16.34
N ARG A 1039 17.00 -4.74 -15.76
CA ARG A 1039 17.04 -6.22 -15.88
C ARG A 1039 16.29 -6.95 -14.75
N LEU A 1040 15.64 -8.08 -15.07
CA LEU A 1040 14.87 -8.93 -14.12
C LEU A 1040 15.74 -9.55 -13.03
N SER A 1041 15.18 -9.85 -11.84
CA SER A 1041 15.91 -10.53 -10.74
C SER A 1041 16.59 -11.83 -11.20
N ARG A 1042 17.82 -12.06 -10.75
CA ARG A 1042 18.66 -13.23 -11.10
C ARG A 1042 17.94 -14.57 -10.87
N ALA A 1043 17.13 -14.66 -9.82
CA ALA A 1043 16.40 -15.88 -9.47
C ALA A 1043 15.34 -16.30 -10.53
N LEU A 1044 14.86 -15.36 -11.34
CA LEU A 1044 13.84 -15.62 -12.37
C LEU A 1044 14.42 -15.73 -13.77
N GLU A 1045 15.73 -15.50 -13.94
CA GLU A 1045 16.42 -15.66 -15.22
C GLU A 1045 16.74 -17.14 -15.51
N CYS A 1046 16.89 -17.98 -14.48
CA CYS A 1046 17.38 -19.36 -14.62
C CYS A 1046 16.38 -20.35 -15.26
N ASP A 1047 15.07 -20.06 -15.22
CA ASP A 1047 14.02 -20.98 -15.70
C ASP A 1047 13.21 -20.34 -16.84
N GLU A 1048 13.26 -20.92 -18.05
CA GLU A 1048 12.65 -20.32 -19.25
C GLU A 1048 11.11 -20.28 -19.19
N ASP A 1049 10.44 -21.38 -18.81
CA ASP A 1049 8.97 -21.52 -18.98
C ASP A 1049 8.15 -21.57 -17.67
N LYS A 1050 8.73 -22.00 -16.53
CA LYS A 1050 7.96 -22.27 -15.28
C LYS A 1050 7.28 -21.03 -14.70
N TYR A 1051 7.84 -19.84 -14.94
CA TYR A 1051 7.39 -18.57 -14.33
C TYR A 1051 6.93 -17.51 -15.33
N LEU A 1052 6.55 -17.90 -16.55
CA LEU A 1052 6.15 -16.95 -17.60
C LEU A 1052 5.11 -15.90 -17.16
N PRO A 1053 4.02 -16.26 -16.44
CA PRO A 1053 3.06 -15.25 -15.94
C PRO A 1053 3.71 -14.21 -15.01
N THR A 1054 4.67 -14.64 -14.18
CA THR A 1054 5.37 -13.72 -13.26
C THR A 1054 6.29 -12.77 -14.02
N LYS A 1055 6.97 -13.26 -15.07
CA LYS A 1055 7.82 -12.44 -15.94
C LYS A 1055 6.99 -11.40 -16.71
N ILE A 1056 5.85 -11.80 -17.28
CA ILE A 1056 4.93 -10.88 -17.99
C ILE A 1056 4.43 -9.79 -17.03
N ASN A 1057 3.95 -10.18 -15.85
CA ASN A 1057 3.54 -9.22 -14.82
C ASN A 1057 4.66 -8.24 -14.46
N TRP A 1058 5.89 -8.75 -14.35
CA TRP A 1058 7.05 -7.91 -14.08
C TRP A 1058 7.33 -6.90 -15.17
N VAL A 1059 7.26 -7.26 -16.46
CA VAL A 1059 7.53 -6.32 -17.57
C VAL A 1059 6.62 -5.09 -17.49
N VAL A 1060 5.31 -5.29 -17.27
CA VAL A 1060 4.33 -4.20 -17.20
C VAL A 1060 4.51 -3.36 -15.93
N GLN A 1061 4.55 -4.01 -14.75
CA GLN A 1061 4.64 -3.29 -13.48
C GLN A 1061 5.99 -2.58 -13.30
N SER A 1062 7.08 -3.21 -13.72
CA SER A 1062 8.42 -2.62 -13.68
C SER A 1062 8.55 -1.49 -14.71
N GLY A 1063 7.88 -1.59 -15.87
CA GLY A 1063 7.75 -0.47 -16.81
C GLY A 1063 6.97 0.72 -16.23
N ALA A 1064 5.97 0.48 -15.40
CA ALA A 1064 5.26 1.55 -14.68
C ALA A 1064 6.15 2.25 -13.63
N VAL A 1065 7.07 1.52 -13.00
CA VAL A 1065 8.08 2.10 -12.10
C VAL A 1065 9.08 2.96 -12.87
N ASP A 1066 9.50 2.55 -14.07
CA ASP A 1066 10.34 3.38 -14.95
C ASP A 1066 9.65 4.72 -15.27
N PHE A 1067 8.37 4.67 -15.58
CA PHE A 1067 7.54 5.86 -15.81
C PHE A 1067 7.49 6.77 -14.58
N LEU A 1068 7.31 6.20 -13.39
CA LEU A 1068 7.33 6.97 -12.13
C LEU A 1068 8.68 7.66 -11.92
N HIS A 1069 9.80 6.97 -12.14
CA HIS A 1069 11.13 7.57 -11.99
C HIS A 1069 11.35 8.75 -12.94
N LEU A 1070 10.93 8.62 -14.21
CA LEU A 1070 10.98 9.70 -15.19
C LEU A 1070 10.16 10.93 -14.71
N MET A 1071 8.97 10.71 -14.16
CA MET A 1071 8.16 11.79 -13.61
C MET A 1071 8.84 12.50 -12.44
N LEU A 1072 9.41 11.76 -11.50
CA LEU A 1072 10.09 12.35 -10.34
C LEU A 1072 11.30 13.19 -10.76
N VAL A 1073 12.11 12.67 -11.67
CA VAL A 1073 13.31 13.35 -12.18
C VAL A 1073 12.94 14.62 -12.95
N SER A 1074 11.90 14.56 -13.78
CA SER A 1074 11.40 15.72 -14.55
C SER A 1074 10.79 16.80 -13.64
N MET A 1075 9.98 16.41 -12.66
CA MET A 1075 9.40 17.37 -11.72
C MET A 1075 10.47 18.05 -10.85
N ARG A 1076 11.48 17.28 -10.40
CA ARG A 1076 12.65 17.81 -9.68
C ARG A 1076 13.45 18.78 -10.55
N TRP A 1077 13.59 18.51 -11.85
CA TRP A 1077 14.26 19.41 -12.78
C TRP A 1077 13.48 20.73 -13.00
N LEU A 1078 12.17 20.66 -13.23
CA LEU A 1078 11.33 21.83 -13.49
C LEU A 1078 11.22 22.77 -12.27
N MET A 1079 10.99 22.20 -11.09
CA MET A 1079 10.66 22.95 -9.87
C MET A 1079 11.82 23.08 -8.87
N GLN A 1080 12.88 22.27 -9.00
CA GLN A 1080 14.07 22.27 -8.13
C GLN A 1080 13.69 22.16 -6.64
N ASP A 1081 14.20 23.05 -5.78
CA ASP A 1081 13.94 23.07 -4.33
C ASP A 1081 12.58 23.68 -3.96
N ASN A 1082 11.78 24.13 -4.93
CA ASN A 1082 10.45 24.68 -4.64
C ASN A 1082 9.38 23.60 -4.42
N VAL A 1083 9.72 22.34 -4.68
CA VAL A 1083 8.82 21.20 -4.53
C VAL A 1083 9.44 20.19 -3.57
N ARG A 1084 8.61 19.58 -2.73
CA ARG A 1084 9.00 18.46 -1.88
C ARG A 1084 8.11 17.26 -2.18
N PHE A 1085 8.72 16.11 -2.40
CA PHE A 1085 7.98 14.86 -2.59
C PHE A 1085 7.24 14.45 -1.32
N CYS A 1086 5.92 14.23 -1.41
CA CYS A 1086 5.12 13.76 -0.27
C CYS A 1086 5.09 12.24 -0.23
N LEU A 1087 4.41 11.64 -1.21
CA LEU A 1087 4.23 10.21 -1.35
C LEU A 1087 3.75 9.89 -2.77
N SER A 1088 4.00 8.66 -3.19
CA SER A 1088 3.36 8.05 -4.36
C SER A 1088 2.40 6.95 -3.91
N PHE A 1089 1.16 6.98 -4.42
CA PHE A 1089 0.14 5.96 -4.16
C PHE A 1089 -0.14 5.20 -5.45
N HIS A 1090 0.49 4.05 -5.65
CA HIS A 1090 0.38 3.33 -6.93
C HIS A 1090 0.76 4.25 -8.10
N ASP A 1091 -0.23 4.77 -8.83
CA ASP A 1091 -0.08 5.59 -10.03
C ASP A 1091 -0.29 7.10 -9.74
N GLU A 1092 -0.54 7.46 -8.49
CA GLU A 1092 -0.67 8.86 -8.04
C GLU A 1092 0.67 9.38 -7.50
N VAL A 1093 1.02 10.62 -7.85
CA VAL A 1093 2.23 11.30 -7.35
C VAL A 1093 1.84 12.63 -6.71
N ARG A 1094 2.24 12.85 -5.46
CA ARG A 1094 1.84 14.02 -4.67
C ARG A 1094 3.06 14.77 -4.14
N TYR A 1095 2.99 16.09 -4.22
CA TYR A 1095 4.05 17.00 -3.81
C TYR A 1095 3.52 18.11 -2.90
N LEU A 1096 4.35 18.55 -1.95
CA LEU A 1096 4.11 19.73 -1.14
C LEU A 1096 4.79 20.94 -1.81
N VAL A 1097 4.02 21.98 -2.04
CA VAL A 1097 4.45 23.18 -2.77
C VAL A 1097 4.05 24.43 -1.99
N PRO A 1098 4.89 25.47 -1.87
CA PRO A 1098 4.47 26.76 -1.35
C PRO A 1098 3.30 27.33 -2.15
N SER A 1099 2.27 27.90 -1.51
CA SER A 1099 1.04 28.35 -2.18
C SER A 1099 1.27 29.32 -3.33
N ARG A 1100 2.36 30.12 -3.29
CA ARG A 1100 2.77 31.02 -4.38
C ARG A 1100 3.09 30.33 -5.72
N TYR A 1101 3.42 29.04 -5.70
CA TYR A 1101 3.82 28.26 -6.88
C TYR A 1101 2.84 27.13 -7.18
N LYS A 1102 1.66 27.08 -6.52
CA LYS A 1102 0.72 25.96 -6.65
C LYS A 1102 0.25 25.73 -8.10
N TYR A 1103 -0.05 26.81 -8.83
CA TYR A 1103 -0.48 26.74 -10.23
C TYR A 1103 0.68 26.43 -11.19
N ASN A 1104 1.88 26.95 -10.93
CA ASN A 1104 3.08 26.60 -11.70
C ASN A 1104 3.44 25.11 -11.53
N ALA A 1105 3.28 24.57 -10.32
CA ALA A 1105 3.47 23.15 -10.05
C ALA A 1105 2.40 22.30 -10.75
N ALA A 1106 1.15 22.76 -10.81
CA ALA A 1106 0.10 22.07 -11.55
C ALA A 1106 0.41 21.99 -13.05
N LEU A 1107 0.85 23.11 -13.66
CA LEU A 1107 1.32 23.10 -15.05
C LEU A 1107 2.56 22.22 -15.24
N ALA A 1108 3.53 22.26 -14.30
CA ALA A 1108 4.72 21.42 -14.34
C ALA A 1108 4.38 19.92 -14.28
N MET A 1109 3.34 19.52 -13.55
CA MET A 1109 2.84 18.14 -13.54
C MET A 1109 2.34 17.72 -14.93
N HIS A 1110 1.52 18.54 -15.58
CA HIS A 1110 1.07 18.26 -16.96
C HIS A 1110 2.23 18.12 -17.93
N VAL A 1111 3.21 19.03 -17.89
CA VAL A 1111 4.41 18.97 -18.73
C VAL A 1111 5.27 17.74 -18.42
N THR A 1112 5.37 17.36 -17.15
CA THR A 1112 6.09 16.16 -16.71
C THR A 1112 5.49 14.89 -17.33
N ASN A 1113 4.15 14.78 -17.36
CA ASN A 1113 3.47 13.65 -18.00
C ASN A 1113 3.68 13.66 -19.53
N LEU A 1114 3.60 14.83 -20.17
CA LEU A 1114 3.90 14.99 -21.59
C LEU A 1114 5.31 14.48 -21.93
N MET A 1115 6.33 14.98 -21.23
CA MET A 1115 7.73 14.60 -21.46
C MET A 1115 7.96 13.11 -21.21
N THR A 1116 7.35 12.56 -20.15
CA THR A 1116 7.50 11.14 -19.81
C THR A 1116 6.84 10.24 -20.86
N ARG A 1117 5.61 10.56 -21.31
CA ARG A 1117 4.91 9.80 -22.34
C ARG A 1117 5.61 9.89 -23.69
N SER A 1118 6.12 11.07 -24.06
CA SER A 1118 6.91 11.25 -25.28
C SER A 1118 8.22 10.45 -25.25
N PHE A 1119 8.93 10.43 -24.12
CA PHE A 1119 10.12 9.59 -23.95
C PHE A 1119 9.78 8.10 -24.12
N CYS A 1120 8.72 7.62 -23.46
CA CYS A 1120 8.28 6.22 -23.58
C CYS A 1120 7.90 5.85 -25.03
N ALA A 1121 7.24 6.74 -25.77
CA ALA A 1121 6.93 6.54 -27.18
C ALA A 1121 8.20 6.46 -28.05
N LEU A 1122 9.14 7.40 -27.85
CA LEU A 1122 10.41 7.46 -28.57
C LEU A 1122 11.25 6.19 -28.36
N ARG A 1123 11.34 5.71 -27.12
CA ARG A 1123 12.08 4.46 -26.77
C ARG A 1123 11.51 3.21 -27.44
N LEU A 1124 10.21 3.20 -27.74
CA LEU A 1124 9.55 2.14 -28.49
C LEU A 1124 9.60 2.35 -30.02
N GLY A 1125 10.25 3.43 -30.48
CA GLY A 1125 10.41 3.76 -31.90
C GLY A 1125 9.21 4.47 -32.51
N MET A 1126 8.35 5.11 -31.70
CA MET A 1126 7.27 5.98 -32.16
C MET A 1126 7.69 7.45 -32.05
N ASN A 1127 7.54 8.19 -33.15
CA ASN A 1127 8.03 9.57 -33.27
C ASN A 1127 6.95 10.63 -33.03
N ASP A 1128 5.82 10.28 -32.43
CA ASP A 1128 4.73 11.22 -32.12
C ASP A 1128 3.97 10.75 -30.88
N LEU A 1129 3.07 11.58 -30.35
CA LEU A 1129 2.20 11.26 -29.22
C LEU A 1129 0.77 11.76 -29.48
N PRO A 1130 -0.28 10.98 -29.14
CA PRO A 1130 -1.66 11.47 -29.24
C PRO A 1130 -1.96 12.56 -28.21
N MET A 1131 -2.78 13.53 -28.61
CA MET A 1131 -3.16 14.67 -27.75
C MET A 1131 -3.97 14.22 -26.52
N SER A 1132 -4.81 13.18 -26.66
CA SER A 1132 -5.66 12.67 -25.56
C SER A 1132 -4.88 12.16 -24.35
N VAL A 1133 -3.63 11.73 -24.56
CA VAL A 1133 -2.75 11.19 -23.52
C VAL A 1133 -1.66 12.15 -23.11
N ALA A 1134 -1.43 13.25 -23.84
CA ALA A 1134 -0.35 14.19 -23.55
C ALA A 1134 -0.41 14.75 -22.12
N PHE A 1135 -1.61 15.06 -21.64
CA PHE A 1135 -1.84 15.72 -20.36
C PHE A 1135 -2.70 14.85 -19.43
N PHE A 1136 -2.58 15.09 -18.11
CA PHE A 1136 -3.52 14.53 -17.14
C PHE A 1136 -4.95 15.00 -17.41
N ALA A 1137 -5.94 14.15 -17.13
CA ALA A 1137 -7.34 14.58 -17.12
C ALA A 1137 -7.56 15.76 -16.17
N SER A 1138 -6.91 15.72 -15.00
CA SER A 1138 -6.85 16.84 -14.06
C SER A 1138 -5.66 16.72 -13.11
N VAL A 1139 -5.17 17.87 -12.64
CA VAL A 1139 -4.21 17.98 -11.55
C VAL A 1139 -4.90 18.60 -10.35
N GLU A 1140 -4.84 17.90 -9.22
CA GLU A 1140 -5.48 18.30 -7.98
C GLU A 1140 -4.56 19.23 -7.19
N VAL A 1141 -5.11 20.36 -6.73
CA VAL A 1141 -4.46 21.36 -5.90
C VAL A 1141 -5.31 21.59 -4.65
N ASP A 1142 -4.80 21.13 -3.51
CA ASP A 1142 -5.57 21.11 -2.27
C ASP A 1142 -4.71 21.53 -1.07
N THR A 1143 -5.35 21.85 0.04
CA THR A 1143 -4.72 21.97 1.37
C THR A 1143 -4.58 20.62 2.05
N VAL A 1144 -5.33 19.60 1.61
CA VAL A 1144 -5.40 18.28 2.21
C VAL A 1144 -5.14 17.18 1.19
N LEU A 1145 -4.59 16.06 1.64
CA LEU A 1145 -4.39 14.89 0.79
C LEU A 1145 -5.68 14.07 0.66
N ARG A 1146 -6.41 14.25 -0.45
CA ARG A 1146 -7.51 13.37 -0.87
C ARG A 1146 -7.36 12.99 -2.34
N LYS A 1147 -8.05 11.93 -2.77
CA LYS A 1147 -7.96 11.45 -4.16
C LYS A 1147 -8.53 12.48 -5.14
N GLU A 1148 -9.77 12.89 -4.88
CA GLU A 1148 -10.52 13.88 -5.65
C GLU A 1148 -10.76 15.09 -4.74
N SER A 1149 -10.35 16.30 -5.18
CA SER A 1149 -10.46 17.51 -4.36
C SER A 1149 -11.90 17.94 -4.08
N SER A 1150 -12.86 17.44 -4.85
CA SER A 1150 -14.30 17.67 -4.68
C SER A 1150 -14.93 16.87 -3.52
N GLN A 1151 -14.27 15.81 -3.05
CA GLN A 1151 -14.84 14.91 -2.05
C GLN A 1151 -14.65 15.43 -0.61
N ASP A 1152 -15.77 15.64 0.10
CA ASP A 1152 -15.78 16.11 1.50
C ASP A 1152 -15.37 15.03 2.53
N CYS A 1153 -15.11 13.79 2.10
CA CYS A 1153 -14.58 12.70 2.94
C CYS A 1153 -15.42 12.38 4.21
N LYS A 1154 -16.75 12.33 4.07
CA LYS A 1154 -17.66 11.94 5.16
C LYS A 1154 -17.51 10.46 5.53
N THR A 1155 -17.31 10.18 6.81
CA THR A 1155 -17.15 8.82 7.35
C THR A 1155 -17.89 8.68 8.68
N PRO A 1156 -18.04 7.47 9.26
CA PRO A 1156 -18.69 7.32 10.55
C PRO A 1156 -17.99 8.07 11.69
N SER A 1157 -16.66 8.18 11.64
CA SER A 1157 -15.84 8.92 12.61
C SER A 1157 -15.87 10.44 12.37
N ASN A 1158 -16.09 10.86 11.13
CA ASN A 1158 -16.30 12.26 10.76
C ASN A 1158 -17.63 12.46 10.01
N PRO A 1159 -18.77 12.49 10.73
CA PRO A 1159 -20.09 12.56 10.09
C PRO A 1159 -20.35 13.91 9.41
N TYR A 1160 -19.71 14.98 9.88
CA TYR A 1160 -19.89 16.34 9.35
C TYR A 1160 -19.02 16.64 8.13
N GLY A 1161 -18.08 15.76 7.78
CA GLY A 1161 -17.16 15.97 6.65
C GLY A 1161 -16.02 16.93 6.97
N LEU A 1162 -15.18 17.22 5.98
CA LEU A 1162 -14.01 18.09 6.14
C LEU A 1162 -14.40 19.56 6.25
N GLU A 1163 -15.41 19.99 5.49
CA GLU A 1163 -15.87 21.37 5.45
C GLU A 1163 -16.46 21.81 6.80
N ASN A 1164 -17.51 21.13 7.27
CA ASN A 1164 -18.16 21.49 8.54
C ASN A 1164 -17.43 20.95 9.77
N GLY A 1165 -16.78 19.80 9.68
CA GLY A 1165 -16.13 19.15 10.83
C GLY A 1165 -14.75 19.70 11.18
N TYR A 1166 -13.95 20.02 10.14
CA TYR A 1166 -12.57 20.47 10.27
C TYR A 1166 -12.32 21.89 9.76
N GLY A 1167 -13.30 22.54 9.11
CA GLY A 1167 -13.15 23.89 8.56
C GLY A 1167 -12.28 23.93 7.31
N ILE A 1168 -12.21 22.81 6.57
CA ILE A 1168 -11.31 22.65 5.42
C ILE A 1168 -12.13 22.78 4.13
N PRO A 1169 -11.83 23.76 3.27
CA PRO A 1169 -12.59 23.97 2.04
C PRO A 1169 -12.34 22.86 1.00
N ILE A 1170 -13.22 22.83 0.01
CA ILE A 1170 -13.06 22.01 -1.19
C ILE A 1170 -11.84 22.51 -1.99
N GLY A 1171 -11.04 21.58 -2.52
CA GLY A 1171 -9.84 21.91 -3.29
C GLY A 1171 -10.16 22.17 -4.77
N GLU A 1172 -9.13 22.49 -5.55
CA GLU A 1172 -9.23 22.79 -6.98
C GLU A 1172 -8.77 21.59 -7.81
N SER A 1173 -9.55 21.19 -8.81
CA SER A 1173 -9.14 20.25 -9.86
C SER A 1173 -8.94 21.05 -11.14
N LEU A 1174 -7.72 21.03 -11.68
CA LEU A 1174 -7.32 21.88 -12.80
C LEU A 1174 -7.01 20.99 -14.01
N ASP A 1175 -7.72 21.23 -15.12
CA ASP A 1175 -7.30 20.71 -16.42
C ASP A 1175 -6.14 21.55 -16.98
N ILE A 1176 -5.60 21.13 -18.13
CA ILE A 1176 -4.46 21.82 -18.74
C ILE A 1176 -4.76 23.29 -19.09
N TYR A 1177 -5.98 23.59 -19.54
CA TYR A 1177 -6.39 24.94 -19.93
C TYR A 1177 -6.50 25.86 -18.71
N ALA A 1178 -7.18 25.41 -17.65
CA ALA A 1178 -7.28 26.16 -16.40
C ALA A 1178 -5.91 26.32 -15.72
N ALA A 1179 -5.04 25.31 -15.80
CA ALA A 1179 -3.68 25.40 -15.28
C ALA A 1179 -2.85 26.43 -16.07
N LEU A 1180 -3.00 26.49 -17.39
CA LEU A 1180 -2.32 27.47 -18.25
C LEU A 1180 -2.76 28.91 -17.92
N GLU A 1181 -4.07 29.13 -17.84
CA GLU A 1181 -4.68 30.43 -17.56
C GLU A 1181 -4.24 30.96 -16.18
N LYS A 1182 -4.36 30.13 -15.13
CA LYS A 1182 -4.01 30.52 -13.75
C LYS A 1182 -2.51 30.67 -13.52
N SER A 1183 -1.67 29.97 -14.29
CA SER A 1183 -0.21 30.07 -14.17
C SER A 1183 0.41 31.16 -15.06
N GLY A 1184 -0.36 31.75 -15.98
CA GLY A 1184 0.16 32.68 -17.00
C GLY A 1184 1.18 32.02 -17.94
N GLY A 1185 1.11 30.70 -18.12
CA GLY A 1185 2.05 29.92 -18.95
C GLY A 1185 3.48 29.83 -18.40
N SER A 1186 3.69 30.10 -17.12
CA SER A 1186 5.02 30.10 -16.48
C SER A 1186 5.32 28.76 -15.79
N LEU A 1187 6.48 28.17 -16.12
CA LEU A 1187 7.02 26.98 -15.45
C LEU A 1187 8.05 27.40 -14.38
N GLY A 1188 7.89 26.91 -13.15
CA GLY A 1188 8.52 27.37 -11.89
C GLY A 1188 9.84 28.16 -11.97
N SER A 1189 10.94 27.54 -12.41
CA SER A 1189 12.27 28.17 -12.44
C SER A 1189 12.48 29.16 -13.60
N TRP A 1190 11.76 28.97 -14.71
CA TRP A 1190 11.82 29.82 -15.91
C TRP A 1190 11.28 31.24 -15.67
N HIS A 1191 10.50 31.43 -14.60
CA HIS A 1191 10.04 32.74 -14.17
C HIS A 1191 11.20 33.65 -13.73
N ARG A 1192 12.26 33.10 -13.11
CA ARG A 1192 13.46 33.89 -12.71
C ARG A 1192 14.32 34.30 -13.89
N ILE A 1193 14.36 33.48 -14.96
CA ILE A 1193 15.13 33.79 -16.16
C ILE A 1193 14.47 34.94 -16.94
N LYS A 1194 13.13 34.93 -17.05
CA LYS A 1194 12.38 36.06 -17.65
C LYS A 1194 12.51 37.37 -16.86
N LEU A 1195 12.48 37.31 -15.52
CA LEU A 1195 12.66 38.49 -14.66
C LEU A 1195 14.10 39.02 -14.61
N ALA A 1196 15.08 38.27 -15.10
CA ALA A 1196 16.46 38.75 -15.25
C ALA A 1196 16.74 39.35 -16.65
N HIS A 1197 15.82 39.15 -17.60
CA HIS A 1197 15.88 39.69 -18.97
C HIS A 1197 14.91 40.85 -19.20
N LEU A 1198 14.02 41.13 -18.25
CA LEU A 1198 13.26 42.39 -18.08
C LEU A 1198 13.98 43.24 -17.04
#